data_AF-A0A495QTC3-F1
#
_entry.id   AF-A0A495QTC3-F1
#
_cell.length_a   1.000
_cell.length_b   1.000
_cell.length_c   1.000
_cell.angle_alpha   90.00
_cell.angle_beta   90.00
_cell.angle_gamma   90.00
#
_symmetry.space_group_name_H-M   'P 1'
#
loop_
_entity.id
_entity.type
_entity.pdbx_description
1 polymer ?
#
loop_
_entity_poly.entity_id
_entity_poly.type
_entity_poly.pdbx_seq_one_letter_code
_entity_poly.pdbx_strand_id
1 'polypeptide(L)'
;MAEIDIADVKTVRVHPAIGIGRVGDSDEYFTGPEIPGAPPEPSGDTLETKYKDAQGRLKRQAARFRCFGYDDQGGYVELTGKAEVTINWEVTLANKKAAAPEFPDGPRRNPGQSENDLVIAPGSRSIIGRKTNSPSAPVAFDDGRVRFTIDGAAHEIKNIYLGELRTDENGRLLVLGGRGLSQCHPKAEQEYLSAFNNDNWCDDVSDGPVKAEVTISVGGGERKFTATPGWVINTPPKFAPEADSPTTLWDQVMNFFGVQPPDRPSYVKDIFPVLQSARTIKAVNQGSDGHHGWRHPVIAETTRKRIFQKIGNPLQNGSGGGGSLMPKLVGLEKEYPSLTPRQYKIMQRWRDGAFDNDWKPEWGHDRPSYADVPITPEGLDHAALHACVGAAFLPGIEGGRFLIEKDEHGKPKNWREPYQALRFAEHVKAGDVTAKMALPWQADFWACGESWWPVPRPNQAVPKGTNAYKDWDRNVGSSGQMVHVWRQLGVVIRDASGTFVEVARSLAEPGRVQLTSVAFPATAAIAGPDPLWSDVGRLAADLADAAVLSFGQATTEPGRTQSWPLWLTEIDREIAVEIRSADLDRLEVRLGPPLGPSLGPGDFGVITSREYGRLELRIELPYHVEAGRYARQGLWRVDVRADAEVTYQLAATTTSLITFPAVMTATQDGSISALVDFTGAPISNGAAVVQPMAPRRELEAVALRSETAPMSDRVVGQVAVQQAPYLRVQVTGTSPMGHPFVRERLMRTDDLP
;
A
#
# COMPACT_ATOMS: atom_id res chain seq x y z
N MET A 1 21.56 17.20 -30.24
CA MET A 1 21.77 16.47 -31.50
C MET A 1 20.94 17.14 -32.58
N ALA A 2 21.38 17.13 -33.83
CA ALA A 2 20.64 17.76 -34.93
C ALA A 2 19.46 16.88 -35.36
N GLU A 3 18.33 17.51 -35.67
CA GLU A 3 17.21 16.83 -36.33
C GLU A 3 17.63 16.47 -37.76
N ILE A 4 17.44 15.22 -38.15
CA ILE A 4 17.81 14.72 -39.49
C ILE A 4 16.63 14.84 -40.45
N ASP A 5 16.91 14.82 -41.76
CA ASP A 5 15.85 14.64 -42.76
C ASP A 5 15.27 13.21 -42.63
N ILE A 6 13.96 13.08 -42.76
CA ILE A 6 13.27 11.79 -42.74
C ILE A 6 13.75 10.86 -43.88
N ALA A 7 14.23 11.43 -45.00
CA ALA A 7 14.86 10.68 -46.08
C ALA A 7 16.15 9.98 -45.64
N ASP A 8 16.85 10.49 -44.62
CA ASP A 8 18.13 9.97 -44.17
C ASP A 8 18.02 8.84 -43.13
N VAL A 9 16.80 8.56 -42.62
CA VAL A 9 16.53 7.51 -41.62
C VAL A 9 17.08 6.16 -42.05
N LYS A 10 17.89 5.52 -41.21
CA LYS A 10 18.48 4.19 -41.43
C LYS A 10 17.91 3.13 -40.50
N THR A 11 17.62 3.51 -39.26
CA THR A 11 17.01 2.62 -38.27
C THR A 11 15.86 3.31 -37.57
N VAL A 12 14.95 2.53 -36.99
CA VAL A 12 13.80 3.04 -36.23
C VAL A 12 13.79 2.41 -34.85
N ARG A 13 13.43 3.19 -33.82
CA ARG A 13 13.30 2.70 -32.45
C ARG A 13 12.04 3.24 -31.79
N VAL A 14 11.41 2.42 -30.97
CA VAL A 14 10.27 2.79 -30.12
C VAL A 14 10.78 3.49 -28.84
N HIS A 15 10.21 4.65 -28.49
CA HIS A 15 10.48 5.35 -27.23
C HIS A 15 9.19 5.71 -26.49
N PRO A 16 9.14 5.63 -25.15
CA PRO A 16 10.24 5.21 -24.28
C PRO A 16 10.65 3.75 -24.49
N ALA A 17 11.92 3.44 -24.22
CA ALA A 17 12.48 2.10 -24.26
C ALA A 17 11.73 1.17 -23.30
N ILE A 18 11.37 1.70 -22.12
CA ILE A 18 10.51 1.08 -21.13
C ILE A 18 9.47 2.12 -20.72
N GLY A 19 8.22 1.92 -21.14
CA GLY A 19 7.09 2.76 -20.75
C GLY A 19 6.40 2.24 -19.50
N ILE A 20 5.87 3.16 -18.69
CA ILE A 20 5.22 2.85 -17.40
C ILE A 20 3.73 3.21 -17.47
N GLY A 21 2.89 2.18 -17.51
CA GLY A 21 1.45 2.29 -17.33
C GLY A 21 1.08 1.99 -15.87
N ARG A 22 0.00 2.58 -15.35
CA ARG A 22 -0.49 2.28 -13.99
C ARG A 22 -1.96 1.91 -14.01
N VAL A 23 -2.30 0.84 -13.29
CA VAL A 23 -3.67 0.34 -13.18
C VAL A 23 -4.58 1.35 -12.47
N GLY A 24 -5.89 1.25 -12.74
CA GLY A 24 -6.92 2.18 -12.27
C GLY A 24 -8.30 1.70 -12.68
N ASP A 25 -9.30 1.87 -11.84
CA ASP A 25 -10.65 1.34 -12.06
C ASP A 25 -11.56 2.25 -12.92
N SER A 26 -11.09 3.45 -13.28
CA SER A 26 -11.80 4.35 -14.20
C SER A 26 -11.54 4.01 -15.67
N ASP A 27 -12.53 4.30 -16.51
CA ASP A 27 -12.39 4.31 -17.97
C ASP A 27 -11.59 5.53 -18.46
N GLU A 28 -11.57 6.61 -17.68
CA GLU A 28 -10.73 7.78 -17.91
C GLU A 28 -9.26 7.47 -17.60
N TYR A 29 -8.37 8.22 -18.23
CA TYR A 29 -6.93 8.05 -18.11
C TYR A 29 -6.19 9.37 -18.34
N PHE A 30 -4.91 9.37 -18.00
CA PHE A 30 -3.97 10.43 -18.31
C PHE A 30 -2.66 9.84 -18.82
N THR A 31 -1.84 10.65 -19.49
CA THR A 31 -0.53 10.22 -19.98
C THR A 31 0.52 10.33 -18.87
N GLY A 32 1.38 9.33 -18.74
CA GLY A 32 2.54 9.38 -17.85
C GLY A 32 3.53 10.51 -18.20
N PRO A 33 4.55 10.74 -17.36
CA PRO A 33 5.54 11.79 -17.58
C PRO A 33 6.39 11.52 -18.84
N GLU A 34 6.63 12.59 -19.60
CA GLU A 34 7.44 12.54 -20.84
C GLU A 34 8.67 13.45 -20.77
N ILE A 35 8.79 14.22 -19.69
CA ILE A 35 9.94 15.07 -19.40
C ILE A 35 10.48 14.64 -18.03
N PRO A 36 11.79 14.37 -17.89
CA PRO A 36 12.36 13.93 -16.62
C PRO A 36 12.09 14.93 -15.48
N GLY A 37 11.58 14.42 -14.36
CA GLY A 37 11.22 15.22 -13.17
C GLY A 37 9.95 16.07 -13.32
N ALA A 38 9.29 16.08 -14.49
CA ALA A 38 8.00 16.73 -14.66
C ALA A 38 6.88 15.82 -14.12
N PRO A 39 6.00 16.31 -13.24
CA PRO A 39 4.85 15.53 -12.82
C PRO A 39 3.84 15.34 -13.97
N PRO A 40 3.03 14.28 -13.96
CA PRO A 40 1.92 14.16 -14.90
C PRO A 40 0.86 15.23 -14.59
N GLU A 41 0.29 15.84 -15.63
CA GLU A 41 -0.77 16.84 -15.52
C GLU A 41 -2.08 16.27 -16.11
N PRO A 42 -2.83 15.45 -15.35
CA PRO A 42 -4.08 14.89 -15.83
C PRO A 42 -5.17 15.95 -15.97
N SER A 43 -6.17 15.67 -16.80
CA SER A 43 -7.36 16.52 -16.93
C SER A 43 -8.20 16.49 -15.65
N GLY A 44 -8.84 17.63 -15.33
CA GLY A 44 -9.73 17.77 -14.19
C GLY A 44 -9.82 19.23 -13.75
N ASP A 45 -11.03 19.70 -13.46
CA ASP A 45 -11.27 21.10 -13.10
C ASP A 45 -10.98 21.37 -11.61
N THR A 46 -10.87 20.29 -10.82
CA THR A 46 -10.60 20.34 -9.38
C THR A 46 -9.51 19.37 -8.98
N LEU A 47 -8.88 19.59 -7.82
CA LEU A 47 -7.91 18.64 -7.25
C LEU A 47 -8.51 17.23 -7.11
N GLU A 48 -9.79 17.15 -6.74
CA GLU A 48 -10.53 15.90 -6.54
C GLU A 48 -10.75 15.12 -7.83
N THR A 49 -10.83 15.80 -8.98
CA THR A 49 -11.13 15.20 -10.29
C THR A 49 -9.90 15.06 -11.21
N LYS A 50 -8.72 15.51 -10.75
CA LYS A 50 -7.46 15.37 -11.50
C LYS A 50 -7.11 13.89 -11.71
N TYR A 51 -7.01 13.12 -10.64
CA TYR A 51 -6.58 11.70 -10.69
C TYR A 51 -7.71 10.71 -10.49
N LYS A 52 -8.92 11.17 -10.14
CA LYS A 52 -10.12 10.35 -10.08
C LYS A 52 -11.20 10.92 -10.99
N ASP A 53 -12.05 10.08 -11.55
CA ASP A 53 -13.20 10.56 -12.32
C ASP A 53 -14.31 11.13 -11.41
N ALA A 54 -15.37 11.64 -12.03
CA ALA A 54 -16.51 12.21 -11.32
C ALA A 54 -17.25 11.21 -10.41
N GLN A 55 -17.04 9.89 -10.59
CA GLN A 55 -17.58 8.83 -9.74
C GLN A 55 -16.60 8.41 -8.63
N GLY A 56 -15.42 9.05 -8.54
CA GLY A 56 -14.39 8.74 -7.56
C GLY A 56 -13.59 7.46 -7.88
N ARG A 57 -13.62 6.98 -9.13
CA ARG A 57 -12.76 5.88 -9.60
C ARG A 57 -11.40 6.42 -10.01
N LEU A 58 -10.33 5.69 -9.74
CA LEU A 58 -8.97 6.12 -10.06
C LEU A 58 -8.69 6.04 -11.56
N LYS A 59 -8.22 7.15 -12.15
CA LYS A 59 -7.81 7.22 -13.56
C LYS A 59 -6.56 6.37 -13.78
N ARG A 60 -6.53 5.67 -14.92
CA ARG A 60 -5.36 4.91 -15.36
C ARG A 60 -4.26 5.84 -15.85
N GLN A 61 -3.00 5.46 -15.65
CA GLN A 61 -1.87 6.11 -16.32
C GLN A 61 -1.52 5.33 -17.59
N ALA A 62 -1.57 6.00 -18.74
CA ALA A 62 -1.15 5.44 -20.02
C ALA A 62 0.35 5.67 -20.26
N ALA A 63 1.05 4.63 -20.72
CA ALA A 63 2.37 4.78 -21.32
C ALA A 63 2.20 5.21 -22.78
N ARG A 64 2.74 6.38 -23.16
CA ARG A 64 2.69 6.88 -24.54
C ARG A 64 3.98 6.60 -25.29
N PHE A 65 3.88 5.89 -26.41
CA PHE A 65 5.01 5.52 -27.26
C PHE A 65 5.00 6.28 -28.60
N ARG A 66 6.22 6.55 -29.08
CA ARG A 66 6.56 7.18 -30.35
C ARG A 66 7.60 6.34 -31.09
N CYS A 67 7.65 6.45 -32.41
CA CYS A 67 8.77 5.95 -33.20
C CYS A 67 9.71 7.10 -33.55
N PHE A 68 11.00 6.89 -33.36
CA PHE A 68 12.06 7.80 -33.81
C PHE A 68 12.93 7.10 -34.86
N GLY A 69 13.21 7.82 -35.94
CA GLY A 69 14.15 7.42 -36.98
C GLY A 69 15.54 7.96 -36.67
N TYR A 70 16.58 7.19 -36.97
CA TYR A 70 17.97 7.54 -36.71
C TYR A 70 18.83 7.35 -37.97
N ASP A 71 19.79 8.23 -38.17
CA ASP A 71 20.87 8.05 -39.15
C ASP A 71 22.01 7.20 -38.57
N ASP A 72 23.08 7.01 -39.35
CA ASP A 72 24.27 6.25 -38.92
C ASP A 72 25.14 6.99 -37.89
N GLN A 73 24.91 8.29 -37.66
CA GLN A 73 25.64 9.14 -36.72
C GLN A 73 24.88 9.38 -35.40
N GLY A 74 23.67 8.83 -35.27
CA GLY A 74 22.81 9.00 -34.10
C GLY A 74 21.97 10.29 -34.11
N GLY A 75 21.98 11.06 -35.19
CA GLY A 75 20.97 12.09 -35.43
C GLY A 75 19.59 11.46 -35.54
N TYR A 76 18.54 12.15 -35.09
CA TYR A 76 17.21 11.57 -34.98
C TYR A 76 16.08 12.50 -35.46
N VAL A 77 14.93 11.90 -35.78
CA VAL A 77 13.68 12.59 -36.11
C VAL A 77 12.49 11.82 -35.55
N GLU A 78 11.51 12.51 -34.93
CA GLU A 78 10.23 11.87 -34.53
C GLU A 78 9.44 11.49 -35.79
N LEU A 79 9.13 10.21 -35.97
CA LEU A 79 8.38 9.73 -37.14
C LEU A 79 6.86 9.79 -36.89
N THR A 80 6.43 9.63 -35.65
CA THR A 80 5.02 9.64 -35.29
C THR A 80 4.39 11.01 -35.55
N GLY A 81 3.20 11.04 -36.14
CA GLY A 81 2.48 12.28 -36.46
C GLY A 81 2.82 12.89 -37.82
N LYS A 82 3.86 12.41 -38.52
CA LYS A 82 4.18 12.85 -39.88
C LYS A 82 3.18 12.28 -40.90
N ALA A 83 2.90 13.03 -41.96
CA ALA A 83 1.85 12.67 -42.93
C ALA A 83 2.30 11.52 -43.84
N GLU A 84 3.60 11.49 -44.12
CA GLU A 84 4.33 10.51 -44.92
C GLU A 84 4.65 9.22 -44.16
N VAL A 85 4.23 9.08 -42.90
CA VAL A 85 4.54 7.94 -42.04
C VAL A 85 3.28 7.18 -41.63
N THR A 86 3.28 5.87 -41.86
CA THR A 86 2.31 4.93 -41.29
C THR A 86 2.99 4.02 -40.28
N ILE A 87 2.39 3.88 -39.09
CA ILE A 87 2.90 3.02 -38.02
C ILE A 87 1.84 1.99 -37.66
N ASN A 88 2.21 0.71 -37.73
CA ASN A 88 1.45 -0.40 -37.18
C ASN A 88 2.10 -0.83 -35.86
N TRP A 89 1.37 -0.68 -34.77
CA TRP A 89 1.81 -1.07 -33.43
C TRP A 89 1.37 -2.50 -33.13
N GLU A 90 2.24 -3.27 -32.48
CA GLU A 90 1.91 -4.58 -31.89
C GLU A 90 2.38 -4.60 -30.44
N VAL A 91 1.51 -4.99 -29.52
CA VAL A 91 1.84 -5.15 -28.10
C VAL A 91 1.45 -6.56 -27.65
N THR A 92 2.30 -7.19 -26.87
CA THR A 92 1.99 -8.45 -26.17
C THR A 92 2.04 -8.16 -24.68
N LEU A 93 0.99 -8.50 -23.93
CA LEU A 93 0.96 -8.41 -22.48
C LEU A 93 0.80 -9.79 -21.86
N ALA A 94 1.48 -10.03 -20.73
CA ALA A 94 1.22 -11.20 -19.91
C ALA A 94 1.44 -10.90 -18.42
N ASN A 95 0.86 -11.74 -17.57
CA ASN A 95 1.13 -11.80 -16.14
C ASN A 95 1.56 -13.22 -15.79
N LYS A 96 2.78 -13.36 -15.25
CA LYS A 96 3.38 -14.65 -14.87
C LYS A 96 3.45 -14.85 -13.36
N LYS A 97 2.91 -13.94 -12.55
CA LYS A 97 3.14 -13.93 -11.10
C LYS A 97 2.74 -15.23 -10.40
N ALA A 98 1.61 -15.83 -10.79
CA ALA A 98 1.12 -17.06 -10.18
C ALA A 98 2.00 -18.29 -10.52
N ALA A 99 2.80 -18.23 -11.58
CA ALA A 99 3.74 -19.27 -11.98
C ALA A 99 5.21 -18.94 -11.64
N ALA A 100 5.47 -17.77 -11.04
CA ALA A 100 6.81 -17.31 -10.74
C ALA A 100 7.38 -17.96 -9.47
N PRO A 101 8.71 -17.96 -9.28
CA PRO A 101 9.32 -18.21 -7.98
C PRO A 101 8.76 -17.26 -6.90
N GLU A 102 8.59 -17.79 -5.69
CA GLU A 102 8.30 -17.01 -4.50
C GLU A 102 9.40 -15.98 -4.25
N PHE A 103 8.99 -14.78 -3.87
CA PHE A 103 9.93 -13.74 -3.44
C PHE A 103 10.41 -14.00 -1.99
N PRO A 104 11.70 -13.78 -1.64
CA PRO A 104 12.77 -13.32 -2.52
C PRO A 104 13.35 -14.40 -3.44
N ASP A 105 13.54 -15.61 -2.93
CA ASP A 105 14.28 -16.69 -3.62
C ASP A 105 13.73 -18.08 -3.24
N GLY A 106 12.40 -18.21 -3.17
CA GLY A 106 11.72 -19.45 -2.80
C GLY A 106 11.41 -20.37 -3.99
N PRO A 107 10.73 -21.52 -3.73
CA PRO A 107 10.23 -22.38 -4.80
C PRO A 107 9.18 -21.66 -5.64
N ARG A 108 8.71 -22.31 -6.69
CA ARG A 108 7.64 -21.77 -7.53
C ARG A 108 6.33 -21.62 -6.73
N ARG A 109 5.67 -20.46 -6.83
CA ARG A 109 4.27 -20.27 -6.39
C ARG A 109 3.37 -21.29 -7.08
N ASN A 110 2.31 -21.71 -6.39
CA ASN A 110 1.38 -22.73 -6.84
C ASN A 110 2.10 -24.04 -7.24
N PRO A 111 2.90 -24.64 -6.32
CA PRO A 111 3.66 -25.83 -6.63
C PRO A 111 2.75 -26.99 -7.06
N GLY A 112 3.19 -27.75 -8.06
CA GLY A 112 2.43 -28.89 -8.60
C GLY A 112 1.33 -28.53 -9.61
N GLN A 113 1.04 -27.24 -9.83
CA GLN A 113 0.07 -26.80 -10.83
C GLN A 113 0.74 -26.46 -12.18
N SER A 114 0.02 -26.67 -13.29
CA SER A 114 0.52 -26.43 -14.65
C SER A 114 0.80 -24.94 -14.90
N GLU A 115 1.94 -24.61 -15.51
CA GLU A 115 2.25 -23.23 -15.92
C GLU A 115 1.25 -22.65 -16.91
N ASN A 116 0.76 -23.47 -17.84
CA ASN A 116 -0.22 -23.05 -18.83
C ASN A 116 -1.57 -22.67 -18.22
N ASP A 117 -1.85 -23.14 -17.00
CA ASP A 117 -3.05 -22.79 -16.25
C ASP A 117 -2.82 -21.51 -15.42
N LEU A 118 -1.58 -21.21 -15.04
CA LEU A 118 -1.24 -20.13 -14.10
C LEU A 118 -0.81 -18.82 -14.78
N VAL A 119 -0.33 -18.86 -16.02
CA VAL A 119 0.10 -17.68 -16.78
C VAL A 119 -1.08 -17.04 -17.52
N ILE A 120 -1.34 -15.75 -17.26
CA ILE A 120 -2.34 -14.98 -17.98
C ILE A 120 -1.68 -14.36 -19.21
N ALA A 121 -1.95 -14.92 -20.39
CA ALA A 121 -1.35 -14.48 -21.66
C ALA A 121 -2.41 -14.42 -22.79
N PRO A 122 -3.15 -13.31 -22.93
CA PRO A 122 -4.18 -13.10 -23.97
C PRO A 122 -3.63 -12.99 -25.41
N GLY A 123 -2.31 -13.09 -25.60
CA GLY A 123 -1.65 -12.95 -26.89
C GLY A 123 -1.45 -11.49 -27.31
N SER A 124 -1.01 -11.28 -28.55
CA SER A 124 -0.72 -9.94 -29.08
C SER A 124 -1.99 -9.20 -29.52
N ARG A 125 -1.93 -7.87 -29.52
CA ARG A 125 -2.91 -6.97 -30.14
C ARG A 125 -2.20 -5.95 -31.01
N SER A 126 -2.87 -5.52 -32.08
CA SER A 126 -2.33 -4.54 -33.01
C SER A 126 -3.28 -3.36 -33.22
N ILE A 127 -2.72 -2.18 -33.45
CA ILE A 127 -3.46 -0.97 -33.77
C ILE A 127 -2.66 -0.12 -34.77
N ILE A 128 -3.35 0.42 -35.77
CA ILE A 128 -2.74 1.20 -36.86
C ILE A 128 -3.41 2.56 -36.99
N GLY A 129 -2.59 3.56 -37.35
CA GLY A 129 -3.08 4.87 -37.74
C GLY A 129 -3.43 5.81 -36.59
N ARG A 130 -3.97 6.97 -36.95
CA ARG A 130 -4.38 8.03 -36.02
C ARG A 130 -5.78 7.77 -35.51
N LYS A 131 -6.13 8.35 -34.37
CA LYS A 131 -7.50 8.37 -33.89
C LYS A 131 -8.43 9.05 -34.91
N THR A 132 -9.35 8.29 -35.51
CA THR A 132 -10.35 8.79 -36.47
C THR A 132 -11.75 8.95 -35.87
N ASN A 133 -12.02 8.35 -34.70
CA ASN A 133 -13.32 8.38 -34.00
C ASN A 133 -13.17 8.86 -32.54
N SER A 134 -14.22 9.44 -31.96
CA SER A 134 -14.27 9.92 -30.57
C SER A 134 -15.51 9.40 -29.81
N PRO A 135 -15.35 8.57 -28.75
CA PRO A 135 -14.10 7.93 -28.33
C PRO A 135 -13.68 6.83 -29.33
N SER A 136 -12.37 6.69 -29.58
CA SER A 136 -11.86 5.55 -30.36
C SER A 136 -12.12 4.25 -29.61
N ALA A 137 -12.61 3.24 -30.33
CA ALA A 137 -12.80 1.90 -29.77
C ALA A 137 -11.43 1.35 -29.33
N PRO A 138 -11.27 0.95 -28.06
CA PRO A 138 -10.03 0.37 -27.58
C PRO A 138 -9.79 -1.01 -28.21
N VAL A 139 -8.52 -1.38 -28.39
CA VAL A 139 -8.14 -2.77 -28.69
C VAL A 139 -7.75 -3.44 -27.38
N ALA A 140 -8.67 -4.21 -26.80
CA ALA A 140 -8.54 -4.75 -25.44
C ALA A 140 -7.80 -6.10 -25.39
N PHE A 141 -7.16 -6.34 -24.25
CA PHE A 141 -6.64 -7.63 -23.80
C PHE A 141 -7.59 -8.20 -22.73
N ASP A 142 -8.82 -8.53 -23.13
CA ASP A 142 -9.96 -8.86 -22.27
C ASP A 142 -10.34 -10.35 -22.25
N ASP A 143 -9.51 -11.21 -22.86
CA ASP A 143 -9.67 -12.66 -22.96
C ASP A 143 -8.62 -13.45 -22.16
N GLY A 144 -7.95 -12.79 -21.20
CA GLY A 144 -7.03 -13.44 -20.27
C GLY A 144 -7.76 -14.49 -19.40
N ARG A 145 -7.05 -15.54 -19.00
CA ARG A 145 -7.56 -16.57 -18.10
C ARG A 145 -6.49 -17.09 -17.14
N VAL A 146 -6.91 -17.59 -16.00
CA VAL A 146 -6.10 -18.39 -15.07
C VAL A 146 -6.96 -19.51 -14.50
N ARG A 147 -6.34 -20.66 -14.20
CA ARG A 147 -6.99 -21.80 -13.56
C ARG A 147 -6.16 -22.26 -12.37
N PHE A 148 -6.83 -22.43 -11.24
CA PHE A 148 -6.26 -22.96 -10.00
C PHE A 148 -6.95 -24.27 -9.64
N THR A 149 -6.24 -25.19 -8.98
CA THR A 149 -6.81 -26.45 -8.48
C THR A 149 -6.43 -26.67 -7.03
N ILE A 150 -7.44 -26.75 -6.14
CA ILE A 150 -7.26 -26.98 -4.69
C ILE A 150 -8.07 -28.21 -4.27
N ASP A 151 -7.39 -29.23 -3.76
CA ASP A 151 -7.96 -30.54 -3.39
C ASP A 151 -8.76 -31.20 -4.52
N GLY A 152 -8.27 -31.10 -5.75
CA GLY A 152 -8.95 -31.62 -6.94
C GLY A 152 -10.12 -30.79 -7.45
N ALA A 153 -10.51 -29.71 -6.76
CA ALA A 153 -11.50 -28.75 -7.26
C ALA A 153 -10.81 -27.69 -8.12
N ALA A 154 -11.10 -27.68 -9.43
CA ALA A 154 -10.61 -26.67 -10.35
C ALA A 154 -11.52 -25.44 -10.38
N HIS A 155 -10.92 -24.24 -10.35
CA HIS A 155 -11.61 -22.97 -10.55
C HIS A 155 -10.88 -22.18 -11.64
N GLU A 156 -11.62 -21.75 -12.66
CA GLU A 156 -11.09 -20.99 -13.79
C GLU A 156 -11.70 -19.59 -13.80
N ILE A 157 -10.83 -18.59 -13.71
CA ILE A 157 -11.18 -17.17 -13.84
C ILE A 157 -10.92 -16.80 -15.29
N LYS A 158 -11.96 -16.30 -15.96
CA LYS A 158 -11.94 -15.90 -17.38
C LYS A 158 -12.10 -14.39 -17.54
N ASN A 159 -11.86 -13.91 -18.75
CA ASN A 159 -12.04 -12.52 -19.16
C ASN A 159 -11.22 -11.54 -18.30
N ILE A 160 -10.01 -11.96 -17.92
CA ILE A 160 -9.09 -11.12 -17.16
C ILE A 160 -8.58 -10.03 -18.10
N TYR A 161 -8.89 -8.79 -17.76
CA TYR A 161 -8.53 -7.61 -18.52
C TYR A 161 -7.11 -7.14 -18.15
N LEU A 162 -6.12 -7.38 -19.00
CA LEU A 162 -4.74 -6.94 -18.76
C LEU A 162 -4.46 -5.51 -19.26
N GLY A 163 -5.36 -4.92 -20.04
CA GLY A 163 -5.20 -3.58 -20.59
C GLY A 163 -5.87 -3.35 -21.94
N GLU A 164 -5.52 -2.23 -22.57
CA GLU A 164 -5.96 -1.88 -23.92
C GLU A 164 -4.96 -0.99 -24.66
N LEU A 165 -5.04 -1.03 -25.99
CA LEU A 165 -4.33 -0.13 -26.89
C LEU A 165 -5.26 0.95 -27.43
N ARG A 166 -4.72 2.16 -27.53
CA ARG A 166 -5.33 3.29 -28.23
C ARG A 166 -4.27 4.03 -29.04
N THR A 167 -4.69 4.87 -29.97
CA THR A 167 -3.82 5.89 -30.56
C THR A 167 -4.35 7.28 -30.26
N ASP A 168 -3.45 8.25 -30.12
CA ASP A 168 -3.82 9.66 -30.05
C ASP A 168 -4.04 10.25 -31.47
N GLU A 169 -4.39 11.53 -31.53
CA GLU A 169 -4.65 12.26 -32.77
C GLU A 169 -3.43 12.32 -33.70
N ASN A 170 -2.23 12.07 -33.18
CA ASN A 170 -0.98 12.02 -33.95
C ASN A 170 -0.53 10.58 -34.25
N GLY A 171 -1.30 9.56 -33.87
CA GLY A 171 -0.94 8.16 -34.07
C GLY A 171 0.12 7.64 -33.09
N ARG A 172 0.35 8.36 -31.98
CA ARG A 172 1.16 7.84 -30.86
C ARG A 172 0.39 6.74 -30.17
N LEU A 173 1.07 5.65 -29.84
CA LEU A 173 0.46 4.54 -29.14
C LEU A 173 0.28 4.91 -27.66
N LEU A 174 -0.92 4.64 -27.14
CA LEU A 174 -1.22 4.66 -25.72
C LEU A 174 -1.45 3.22 -25.28
N VAL A 175 -0.63 2.73 -24.35
CA VAL A 175 -0.86 1.45 -23.68
C VAL A 175 -1.39 1.72 -22.28
N LEU A 176 -2.59 1.24 -22.01
CA LEU A 176 -3.22 1.31 -20.69
C LEU A 176 -3.21 -0.08 -20.05
N GLY A 177 -2.89 -0.14 -18.76
CA GLY A 177 -2.93 -1.39 -18.00
C GLY A 177 -4.33 -1.83 -17.57
N GLY A 178 -4.36 -2.86 -16.73
CA GLY A 178 -5.55 -3.42 -16.11
C GLY A 178 -6.34 -2.42 -15.25
N ARG A 179 -7.40 -2.95 -14.61
CA ARG A 179 -8.34 -2.19 -13.76
C ARG A 179 -8.00 -2.25 -12.27
N GLY A 180 -6.88 -2.87 -11.90
CA GLY A 180 -6.43 -3.06 -10.52
C GLY A 180 -7.24 -4.13 -9.78
N LEU A 181 -7.76 -5.12 -10.51
CA LEU A 181 -8.52 -6.24 -9.99
C LEU A 181 -7.58 -7.39 -9.60
N SER A 182 -7.81 -7.95 -8.42
CA SER A 182 -7.20 -9.20 -7.97
C SER A 182 -8.28 -10.19 -7.60
N GLN A 183 -8.05 -11.45 -7.92
CA GLN A 183 -9.01 -12.54 -7.80
C GLN A 183 -8.27 -13.80 -7.34
N CYS A 184 -9.00 -14.79 -6.84
CA CYS A 184 -8.43 -16.05 -6.39
C CYS A 184 -9.40 -17.21 -6.56
N HIS A 185 -8.91 -18.42 -6.34
CA HIS A 185 -9.77 -19.56 -6.09
C HIS A 185 -10.63 -19.30 -4.83
N PRO A 186 -11.95 -19.57 -4.81
CA PRO A 186 -12.82 -19.25 -3.66
C PRO A 186 -12.36 -19.82 -2.32
N LYS A 187 -11.75 -21.01 -2.31
CA LYS A 187 -11.12 -21.58 -1.10
C LYS A 187 -9.96 -20.73 -0.55
N ALA A 188 -9.19 -20.07 -1.40
CA ALA A 188 -8.05 -19.23 -1.00
C ALA A 188 -8.47 -17.83 -0.52
N GLU A 189 -9.72 -17.41 -0.78
CA GLU A 189 -10.25 -16.12 -0.30
C GLU A 189 -10.35 -16.06 1.23
N GLN A 190 -10.49 -17.23 1.88
CA GLN A 190 -10.60 -17.35 3.34
C GLN A 190 -9.22 -17.39 4.05
N GLU A 191 -8.14 -17.49 3.29
CA GLU A 191 -6.78 -17.63 3.81
C GLU A 191 -6.15 -16.27 4.15
N TYR A 192 -5.15 -16.28 5.02
CA TYR A 192 -4.36 -15.09 5.31
C TYR A 192 -3.55 -14.68 4.09
N LEU A 193 -3.66 -13.40 3.71
CA LEU A 193 -2.92 -12.85 2.58
C LEU A 193 -1.59 -12.25 3.05
N SER A 194 -0.50 -13.00 2.83
CA SER A 194 0.87 -12.56 3.08
C SER A 194 1.28 -11.38 2.19
N ALA A 195 2.36 -10.69 2.54
CA ALA A 195 2.81 -9.50 1.81
C ALA A 195 3.12 -9.77 0.33
N PHE A 196 3.71 -10.93 -0.01
CA PHE A 196 4.31 -11.15 -1.33
C PHE A 196 3.84 -12.41 -2.05
N ASN A 197 3.65 -13.51 -1.32
CA ASN A 197 3.46 -14.84 -1.90
C ASN A 197 2.14 -15.42 -1.42
N ASN A 198 1.17 -15.48 -2.32
CA ASN A 198 -0.16 -16.02 -2.02
C ASN A 198 -0.55 -16.96 -3.16
N ASP A 199 -0.61 -18.25 -2.84
CA ASP A 199 -1.01 -19.27 -3.80
C ASP A 199 -2.50 -19.12 -4.15
N ASN A 200 -2.83 -19.51 -5.37
CA ASN A 200 -4.17 -19.49 -5.95
C ASN A 200 -4.79 -18.10 -6.11
N TRP A 201 -3.95 -17.04 -6.09
CA TRP A 201 -4.30 -15.67 -6.41
C TRP A 201 -3.77 -15.24 -7.79
N CYS A 202 -4.47 -14.31 -8.44
CA CYS A 202 -4.03 -13.58 -9.62
C CYS A 202 -4.33 -12.08 -9.48
N ASP A 203 -3.61 -11.24 -10.23
CA ASP A 203 -3.92 -9.83 -10.41
C ASP A 203 -3.80 -9.43 -11.90
N ASP A 204 -4.11 -8.17 -12.22
CA ASP A 204 -4.20 -7.68 -13.60
C ASP A 204 -3.10 -6.68 -13.98
N VAL A 205 -2.02 -6.61 -13.19
CA VAL A 205 -0.77 -6.00 -13.67
C VAL A 205 -0.17 -6.87 -14.77
N SER A 206 0.68 -6.28 -15.61
CA SER A 206 1.26 -7.01 -16.74
C SER A 206 2.49 -6.29 -17.26
N ASP A 207 3.29 -6.99 -18.06
CA ASP A 207 4.34 -6.35 -18.85
C ASP A 207 4.55 -7.07 -20.17
N GLY A 208 5.19 -6.40 -21.12
CA GLY A 208 5.60 -7.05 -22.36
C GLY A 208 6.09 -6.12 -23.46
N PRO A 209 6.49 -6.69 -24.61
CA PRO A 209 7.12 -5.95 -25.69
C PRO A 209 6.13 -5.03 -26.43
N VAL A 210 6.64 -3.87 -26.85
CA VAL A 210 5.97 -2.92 -27.74
C VAL A 210 6.77 -2.86 -29.04
N LYS A 211 6.19 -3.41 -30.11
CA LYS A 211 6.79 -3.45 -31.45
C LYS A 211 6.09 -2.46 -32.38
N ALA A 212 6.81 -2.04 -33.41
CA ALA A 212 6.25 -1.21 -34.46
C ALA A 212 6.83 -1.57 -35.83
N GLU A 213 5.96 -1.67 -36.83
CA GLU A 213 6.32 -1.68 -38.24
C GLU A 213 6.02 -0.29 -38.82
N VAL A 214 7.03 0.33 -39.44
CA VAL A 214 6.97 1.72 -39.91
C VAL A 214 7.18 1.78 -41.41
N THR A 215 6.23 2.39 -42.12
CA THR A 215 6.35 2.71 -43.54
C THR A 215 6.53 4.21 -43.70
N ILE A 216 7.58 4.63 -44.41
CA ILE A 216 7.89 6.02 -44.76
C ILE A 216 7.75 6.20 -46.27
N SER A 217 6.93 7.16 -46.70
CA SER A 217 6.62 7.41 -48.11
C SER A 217 7.11 8.79 -48.56
N VAL A 218 8.34 8.87 -49.09
CA VAL A 218 9.01 10.12 -49.47
C VAL A 218 9.50 10.03 -50.91
N GLY A 219 9.35 11.12 -51.68
CA GLY A 219 9.85 11.20 -53.07
C GLY A 219 9.19 10.21 -54.05
N GLY A 220 7.98 9.73 -53.74
CA GLY A 220 7.26 8.73 -54.53
C GLY A 220 7.67 7.27 -54.28
N GLY A 221 8.61 7.01 -53.36
CA GLY A 221 9.02 5.67 -52.94
C GLY A 221 8.57 5.34 -51.51
N GLU A 222 8.35 4.05 -51.23
CA GLU A 222 8.05 3.54 -49.89
C GLU A 222 9.24 2.79 -49.29
N ARG A 223 9.51 3.03 -48.01
CA ARG A 223 10.56 2.36 -47.23
C ARG A 223 9.94 1.78 -45.97
N LYS A 224 10.19 0.49 -45.70
CA LYS A 224 9.65 -0.22 -44.54
C LYS A 224 10.75 -0.51 -43.52
N PHE A 225 10.44 -0.34 -42.24
CA PHE A 225 11.35 -0.56 -41.13
C PHE A 225 10.65 -1.32 -40.01
N THR A 226 11.28 -2.39 -39.54
CA THR A 226 10.96 -2.96 -38.23
C THR A 226 11.67 -2.16 -37.16
N ALA A 227 10.91 -1.52 -36.27
CA ALA A 227 11.49 -0.74 -35.19
C ALA A 227 12.16 -1.66 -34.15
N THR A 228 13.27 -1.21 -33.57
CA THR A 228 13.78 -1.82 -32.34
C THR A 228 12.73 -1.64 -31.24
N PRO A 229 12.22 -2.74 -30.64
CA PRO A 229 11.06 -2.69 -29.77
C PRO A 229 11.35 -1.94 -28.47
N GLY A 230 10.31 -1.39 -27.88
CA GLY A 230 10.29 -0.98 -26.47
C GLY A 230 9.64 -2.06 -25.61
N TRP A 231 9.38 -1.73 -24.36
CA TRP A 231 8.65 -2.55 -23.40
C TRP A 231 7.65 -1.69 -22.63
N VAL A 232 6.55 -2.27 -22.18
CA VAL A 232 5.61 -1.63 -21.25
C VAL A 232 5.56 -2.41 -19.95
N ILE A 233 5.58 -1.71 -18.83
CA ILE A 233 5.31 -2.26 -17.49
C ILE A 233 4.03 -1.59 -16.99
N ASN A 234 2.96 -2.36 -16.87
CA ASN A 234 1.71 -1.94 -16.24
C ASN A 234 1.77 -2.35 -14.77
N THR A 235 1.85 -1.37 -13.88
CA THR A 235 2.21 -1.54 -12.46
C THR A 235 1.14 -0.93 -11.53
N PRO A 236 1.19 -1.13 -10.19
CA PRO A 236 0.27 -0.47 -9.28
C PRO A 236 0.22 1.07 -9.41
N PRO A 237 -0.84 1.71 -8.89
CA PRO A 237 -0.95 3.17 -8.88
C PRO A 237 0.17 3.86 -8.09
N LYS A 238 0.42 5.14 -8.41
CA LYS A 238 1.27 6.03 -7.62
C LYS A 238 0.37 7.06 -6.94
N PHE A 239 0.12 6.90 -5.65
CA PHE A 239 -0.82 7.76 -4.91
C PHE A 239 -0.26 9.13 -4.55
N ALA A 240 1.04 9.38 -4.70
CA ALA A 240 1.63 10.72 -4.72
C ALA A 240 2.34 11.00 -6.05
N PRO A 241 1.61 11.18 -7.15
CA PRO A 241 2.17 11.23 -8.51
C PRO A 241 3.13 12.41 -8.74
N GLU A 242 2.99 13.48 -7.95
CA GLU A 242 3.78 14.70 -8.02
C GLU A 242 5.06 14.71 -7.14
N ALA A 243 5.29 13.63 -6.38
CA ALA A 243 6.48 13.41 -5.57
C ALA A 243 7.34 12.29 -6.17
N ASP A 244 8.64 12.29 -5.90
CA ASP A 244 9.58 11.31 -6.43
C ASP A 244 10.41 10.67 -5.32
N SER A 245 10.87 9.45 -5.59
CA SER A 245 11.76 8.73 -4.68
C SER A 245 13.18 9.28 -4.77
N PRO A 246 13.94 9.38 -3.66
CA PRO A 246 15.33 9.85 -3.70
C PRO A 246 16.27 9.04 -4.61
N THR A 247 16.01 7.74 -4.72
CA THR A 247 16.59 6.87 -5.74
C THR A 247 15.48 6.39 -6.63
N THR A 248 15.53 6.82 -7.89
CA THR A 248 14.57 6.41 -8.91
C THR A 248 15.05 5.16 -9.62
N LEU A 249 14.17 4.50 -10.37
CA LEU A 249 14.57 3.34 -11.15
C LEU A 249 15.61 3.70 -12.23
N TRP A 250 15.55 4.93 -12.76
CA TRP A 250 16.59 5.46 -13.64
C TRP A 250 17.97 5.48 -12.96
N ASP A 251 18.05 6.03 -11.75
CA ASP A 251 19.31 6.10 -11.01
C ASP A 251 19.91 4.71 -10.77
N GLN A 252 19.06 3.76 -10.39
CA GLN A 252 19.45 2.40 -10.10
C GLN A 252 19.97 1.66 -11.35
N VAL A 253 19.27 1.79 -12.49
CA VAL A 253 19.69 1.16 -13.76
C VAL A 253 20.97 1.81 -14.31
N MET A 254 21.11 3.13 -14.24
CA MET A 254 22.34 3.81 -14.70
C MET A 254 23.54 3.42 -13.85
N ASN A 255 23.37 3.31 -12.53
CA ASN A 255 24.42 2.80 -11.64
C ASN A 255 24.76 1.33 -11.96
N PHE A 256 23.75 0.49 -12.20
CA PHE A 256 23.92 -0.91 -12.54
C PHE A 256 24.73 -1.13 -13.82
N PHE A 257 24.50 -0.31 -14.85
CA PHE A 257 25.31 -0.32 -16.08
C PHE A 257 26.70 0.29 -15.93
N GLY A 258 27.06 0.79 -14.75
CA GLY A 258 28.36 1.40 -14.51
C GLY A 258 28.54 2.76 -15.19
N VAL A 259 27.44 3.48 -15.47
CA VAL A 259 27.50 4.83 -16.03
C VAL A 259 28.22 5.73 -15.02
N GLN A 260 29.35 6.30 -15.44
CA GLN A 260 30.16 7.14 -14.57
C GLN A 260 29.44 8.46 -14.24
N PRO A 261 29.63 9.02 -13.03
CA PRO A 261 29.12 10.34 -12.73
C PRO A 261 29.84 11.40 -13.58
N PRO A 262 29.13 12.45 -14.04
CA PRO A 262 29.73 13.53 -14.85
C PRO A 262 30.73 14.36 -14.04
N ASP A 263 31.91 14.67 -14.61
CA ASP A 263 32.99 15.37 -13.89
C ASP A 263 32.56 16.68 -13.23
N ARG A 264 31.65 17.39 -13.90
CA ARG A 264 30.90 18.52 -13.36
C ARG A 264 29.41 18.21 -13.49
N PRO A 265 28.74 17.74 -12.43
CA PRO A 265 27.31 17.47 -12.48
C PRO A 265 26.51 18.76 -12.67
N SER A 266 25.38 18.66 -13.36
CA SER A 266 24.42 19.77 -13.48
C SER A 266 23.63 19.89 -12.17
N TYR A 267 23.45 21.13 -11.68
CA TYR A 267 22.60 21.35 -10.52
C TYR A 267 21.17 20.92 -10.79
N VAL A 268 20.63 21.25 -11.97
CA VAL A 268 19.24 20.96 -12.34
C VAL A 268 18.99 19.49 -12.62
N LYS A 269 19.91 18.81 -13.33
CA LYS A 269 19.71 17.43 -13.80
C LYS A 269 20.16 16.37 -12.80
N ASP A 270 21.26 16.62 -12.08
CA ASP A 270 21.91 15.60 -11.26
C ASP A 270 21.74 15.81 -9.75
N ILE A 271 21.60 17.06 -9.29
CA ILE A 271 21.61 17.40 -7.84
C ILE A 271 20.22 17.78 -7.32
N PHE A 272 19.50 18.62 -8.05
CA PHE A 272 18.17 19.11 -7.69
C PHE A 272 17.18 17.96 -7.46
N PRO A 273 17.09 16.90 -8.30
CA PRO A 273 16.13 15.82 -8.07
C PRO A 273 16.33 15.09 -6.73
N VAL A 274 17.59 14.84 -6.34
CA VAL A 274 17.94 14.19 -5.04
C VAL A 274 17.54 15.09 -3.87
N LEU A 275 17.80 16.39 -3.97
CA LEU A 275 17.46 17.34 -2.91
C LEU A 275 15.95 17.64 -2.85
N GLN A 276 15.27 17.69 -3.98
CA GLN A 276 13.85 18.00 -4.05
C GLN A 276 13.00 16.82 -3.56
N SER A 277 13.33 15.59 -3.94
CA SER A 277 12.67 14.37 -3.42
C SER A 277 12.78 14.29 -1.89
N ALA A 278 13.94 14.62 -1.31
CA ALA A 278 14.09 14.70 0.15
C ALA A 278 13.19 15.78 0.79
N ARG A 279 12.97 16.93 0.13
CA ARG A 279 12.06 17.98 0.62
C ARG A 279 10.59 17.58 0.54
N THR A 280 10.20 16.86 -0.51
CA THR A 280 8.80 16.53 -0.78
C THR A 280 8.34 15.25 -0.09
N ILE A 281 9.26 14.39 0.38
CA ILE A 281 8.91 13.15 1.07
C ILE A 281 8.02 13.36 2.31
N LYS A 282 8.11 14.54 2.96
CA LYS A 282 7.23 14.91 4.07
C LYS A 282 5.75 14.93 3.70
N ALA A 283 5.42 15.10 2.41
CA ALA A 283 4.04 15.04 1.93
C ALA A 283 3.38 13.68 2.21
N VAL A 284 4.21 12.63 2.32
CA VAL A 284 3.78 11.24 2.36
C VAL A 284 4.35 10.44 3.55
N ASN A 285 5.19 11.07 4.37
CA ASN A 285 5.80 10.48 5.55
C ASN A 285 6.02 11.57 6.62
N GLN A 286 5.23 11.52 7.69
CA GLN A 286 5.29 12.50 8.78
C GLN A 286 6.68 12.54 9.45
N GLY A 287 7.37 11.40 9.54
CA GLY A 287 8.70 11.31 10.16
C GLY A 287 9.80 12.08 9.42
N SER A 288 9.50 12.64 8.25
CA SER A 288 10.41 13.52 7.50
C SER A 288 10.08 15.00 7.65
N ASP A 289 8.96 15.36 8.28
CA ASP A 289 8.60 16.75 8.50
C ASP A 289 9.58 17.45 9.46
N GLY A 290 9.86 18.73 9.21
CA GLY A 290 10.86 19.50 9.97
C GLY A 290 12.33 19.13 9.73
N HIS A 291 12.65 18.04 9.02
CA HIS A 291 14.04 17.59 8.80
C HIS A 291 14.69 18.08 7.50
N HIS A 292 13.90 18.50 6.50
CA HIS A 292 14.37 18.83 5.15
C HIS A 292 14.00 20.24 4.71
N GLY A 293 14.65 21.25 5.29
CA GLY A 293 14.42 22.67 5.00
C GLY A 293 15.59 23.36 4.30
N TRP A 294 15.43 23.68 3.01
CA TRP A 294 16.32 24.56 2.26
C TRP A 294 15.61 25.21 1.06
N ARG A 295 16.22 26.25 0.48
CA ARG A 295 15.79 26.88 -0.77
C ARG A 295 16.69 26.44 -1.92
N HIS A 296 16.12 26.27 -3.10
CA HIS A 296 16.93 26.09 -4.32
C HIS A 296 17.35 27.43 -4.91
N PRO A 297 18.50 27.50 -5.59
CA PRO A 297 19.55 26.49 -5.59
C PRO A 297 20.37 26.53 -4.29
N VAL A 298 20.87 25.38 -3.85
CA VAL A 298 21.71 25.27 -2.64
C VAL A 298 23.18 25.49 -3.01
N ILE A 299 23.60 26.75 -2.95
CA ILE A 299 24.93 27.22 -3.40
C ILE A 299 25.87 27.62 -2.25
N ALA A 300 25.37 27.88 -1.04
CA ALA A 300 26.26 28.18 0.08
C ALA A 300 27.03 26.93 0.53
N GLU A 301 28.37 27.00 0.55
CA GLU A 301 29.24 25.86 0.90
C GLU A 301 28.90 25.26 2.27
N THR A 302 28.66 26.12 3.27
CA THR A 302 28.27 25.71 4.62
C THR A 302 26.98 24.89 4.62
N THR A 303 25.98 25.31 3.83
CA THR A 303 24.72 24.57 3.67
C THR A 303 24.93 23.25 2.95
N ARG A 304 25.71 23.23 1.85
CA ARG A 304 26.03 22.00 1.12
C ARG A 304 26.69 20.96 2.03
N LYS A 305 27.70 21.38 2.79
CA LYS A 305 28.42 20.51 3.73
C LYS A 305 27.50 19.95 4.83
N ARG A 306 26.61 20.78 5.40
CA ARG A 306 25.64 20.33 6.42
C ARG A 306 24.64 19.30 5.89
N ILE A 307 24.10 19.52 4.68
CA ILE A 307 23.19 18.56 4.05
C ILE A 307 23.93 17.26 3.73
N PHE A 308 25.11 17.35 3.10
CA PHE A 308 25.89 16.17 2.73
C PHE A 308 26.27 15.30 3.93
N GLN A 309 26.56 15.89 5.10
CA GLN A 309 26.83 15.14 6.34
C GLN A 309 25.68 14.22 6.77
N LYS A 310 24.45 14.45 6.28
CA LYS A 310 23.28 13.60 6.54
C LYS A 310 23.03 12.58 5.45
N ILE A 311 23.71 12.67 4.30
CA ILE A 311 23.60 11.68 3.23
C ILE A 311 24.51 10.51 3.61
N GLY A 312 23.95 9.32 3.78
CA GLY A 312 24.78 8.19 4.13
C GLY A 312 25.56 7.64 2.93
N ASN A 313 26.71 7.04 3.23
CA ASN A 313 27.71 6.65 2.25
C ASN A 313 27.57 5.16 1.88
N PRO A 314 26.98 4.81 0.73
CA PRO A 314 26.83 3.41 0.33
C PRO A 314 28.18 2.72 0.09
N LEU A 315 29.25 3.47 -0.17
CA LEU A 315 30.60 2.91 -0.34
C LEU A 315 31.25 2.49 0.98
N GLN A 316 30.73 2.97 2.12
CA GLN A 316 31.29 2.68 3.43
C GLN A 316 30.49 1.60 4.18
N ASN A 317 29.16 1.68 4.17
CA ASN A 317 28.30 0.77 4.93
C ASN A 317 27.40 -0.13 4.07
N GLY A 318 27.54 -0.09 2.74
CA GLY A 318 26.74 -0.88 1.81
C GLY A 318 25.36 -0.29 1.51
N SER A 319 24.57 0.07 2.53
CA SER A 319 23.17 0.53 2.35
C SER A 319 23.04 2.03 2.06
N GLY A 320 24.02 2.84 2.46
CA GLY A 320 23.99 4.31 2.38
C GLY A 320 22.94 4.99 3.27
N GLY A 321 22.10 4.24 3.99
CA GLY A 321 20.98 4.79 4.77
C GLY A 321 20.78 4.03 6.08
N GLY A 322 20.30 4.71 7.12
CA GLY A 322 20.05 4.14 8.45
C GLY A 322 20.48 5.02 9.62
N GLY A 323 19.92 4.78 10.80
CA GLY A 323 20.22 5.55 12.01
C GLY A 323 19.87 7.03 11.86
N SER A 324 20.88 7.91 11.83
CA SER A 324 20.71 9.35 11.60
C SER A 324 20.98 9.82 10.16
N LEU A 325 21.32 8.88 9.26
CA LEU A 325 21.64 9.13 7.86
C LEU A 325 20.42 8.89 6.97
N MET A 326 20.36 9.65 5.87
CA MET A 326 19.27 9.69 4.90
C MET A 326 19.76 9.26 3.50
N PRO A 327 18.86 8.80 2.62
CA PRO A 327 17.46 8.46 2.88
C PRO A 327 17.28 7.30 3.87
N LYS A 328 16.30 7.41 4.77
CA LYS A 328 15.92 6.32 5.69
C LYS A 328 14.86 5.47 5.00
N LEU A 329 15.28 4.32 4.49
CA LEU A 329 14.41 3.29 3.94
C LEU A 329 14.71 1.97 4.64
N VAL A 330 13.71 1.11 4.72
CA VAL A 330 13.85 -0.26 5.25
C VAL A 330 14.25 -1.20 4.10
N GLY A 331 14.91 -2.31 4.43
CA GLY A 331 15.26 -3.35 3.45
C GLY A 331 16.32 -2.95 2.42
N LEU A 332 17.18 -1.98 2.73
CA LEU A 332 18.28 -1.56 1.86
C LEU A 332 19.40 -2.61 1.84
N GLU A 333 19.92 -2.90 0.65
CA GLU A 333 21.08 -3.77 0.44
C GLU A 333 22.17 -3.04 -0.37
N LYS A 334 23.34 -3.67 -0.51
CA LYS A 334 24.47 -3.10 -1.26
C LYS A 334 24.14 -2.93 -2.75
N GLU A 335 23.28 -3.80 -3.25
CA GLU A 335 22.85 -3.88 -4.64
C GLU A 335 21.88 -2.74 -4.98
N TYR A 336 21.04 -2.32 -4.02
CA TYR A 336 20.04 -1.26 -4.15
C TYR A 336 20.03 -0.36 -2.89
N PRO A 337 21.09 0.42 -2.70
CA PRO A 337 21.24 1.30 -1.54
C PRO A 337 20.30 2.51 -1.62
N SER A 338 20.16 3.22 -0.50
CA SER A 338 19.29 4.39 -0.38
C SER A 338 19.61 5.52 -1.37
N LEU A 339 20.89 5.77 -1.64
CA LEU A 339 21.41 6.44 -2.84
C LEU A 339 22.42 5.52 -3.49
N THR A 340 22.43 5.48 -4.82
CA THR A 340 23.42 4.70 -5.56
C THR A 340 24.85 5.25 -5.37
N PRO A 341 25.91 4.42 -5.51
CA PRO A 341 27.29 4.90 -5.58
C PRO A 341 27.50 6.03 -6.59
N ARG A 342 26.80 6.00 -7.74
CA ARG A 342 26.80 7.07 -8.73
C ARG A 342 26.24 8.38 -8.15
N GLN A 343 25.04 8.36 -7.58
CA GLN A 343 24.42 9.53 -6.95
C GLN A 343 25.26 10.07 -5.80
N TYR A 344 25.82 9.22 -4.95
CA TYR A 344 26.66 9.65 -3.84
C TYR A 344 27.90 10.43 -4.33
N LYS A 345 28.57 9.96 -5.39
CA LYS A 345 29.70 10.68 -6.00
C LYS A 345 29.28 12.02 -6.61
N ILE A 346 28.10 12.10 -7.22
CA ILE A 346 27.52 13.37 -7.68
C ILE A 346 27.33 14.34 -6.51
N MET A 347 26.73 13.87 -5.42
CA MET A 347 26.50 14.68 -4.22
C MET A 347 27.82 15.08 -3.54
N GLN A 348 28.87 14.27 -3.66
CA GLN A 348 30.21 14.60 -3.18
C GLN A 348 30.82 15.75 -4.00
N ARG A 349 30.72 15.68 -5.33
CA ARG A 349 31.15 16.77 -6.22
C ARG A 349 30.38 18.07 -5.95
N TRP A 350 29.08 17.97 -5.73
CA TRP A 350 28.25 19.10 -5.30
C TRP A 350 28.74 19.71 -3.98
N ARG A 351 28.94 18.89 -2.94
CA ARG A 351 29.48 19.32 -1.64
C ARG A 351 30.76 20.14 -1.81
N ASP A 352 31.67 19.64 -2.64
CA ASP A 352 32.99 20.23 -2.89
C ASP A 352 32.96 21.46 -3.82
N GLY A 353 31.81 21.80 -4.40
CA GLY A 353 31.66 22.92 -5.33
C GLY A 353 32.06 22.60 -6.78
N ALA A 354 32.31 21.32 -7.09
CA ALA A 354 32.68 20.84 -8.41
C ALA A 354 31.44 20.48 -9.27
N PHE A 355 30.53 21.43 -9.46
CA PHE A 355 29.29 21.26 -10.23
C PHE A 355 28.97 22.52 -11.04
N ASP A 356 28.15 22.37 -12.08
CA ASP A 356 27.64 23.48 -12.87
C ASP A 356 26.34 24.00 -12.26
N ASN A 357 26.34 25.26 -11.83
CA ASN A 357 25.13 25.92 -11.36
C ASN A 357 24.32 26.45 -12.56
N ASP A 358 23.59 25.55 -13.20
CA ASP A 358 22.70 25.82 -14.33
C ASP A 358 21.27 26.20 -13.88
N TRP A 359 21.09 26.57 -12.61
CA TRP A 359 19.82 27.10 -12.11
C TRP A 359 19.53 28.49 -12.67
N LYS A 360 18.34 28.69 -13.23
CA LYS A 360 17.93 29.98 -13.77
C LYS A 360 17.20 30.84 -12.73
N PRO A 361 17.56 32.13 -12.56
CA PRO A 361 16.96 33.01 -11.55
C PRO A 361 15.43 33.12 -11.63
N GLU A 362 14.87 33.05 -12.84
CA GLU A 362 13.43 33.14 -13.09
C GLU A 362 12.61 31.98 -12.50
N TRP A 363 13.24 30.86 -12.16
CA TRP A 363 12.58 29.74 -11.49
C TRP A 363 12.38 29.98 -9.98
N GLY A 364 12.95 31.06 -9.43
CA GLY A 364 12.88 31.35 -8.01
C GLY A 364 13.52 30.23 -7.18
N HIS A 365 12.79 29.75 -6.17
CA HIS A 365 13.31 28.83 -5.15
C HIS A 365 12.60 27.47 -5.08
N ASP A 366 11.68 27.20 -6.00
CA ASP A 366 10.82 26.02 -5.95
C ASP A 366 11.26 24.93 -6.92
N ARG A 367 10.93 25.05 -8.20
CA ARG A 367 11.26 24.07 -9.24
C ARG A 367 11.54 24.71 -10.60
N PRO A 368 12.32 24.06 -11.48
CA PRO A 368 12.46 24.46 -12.87
C PRO A 368 11.12 24.46 -13.63
N SER A 369 10.97 25.34 -14.61
CA SER A 369 9.89 25.24 -15.59
C SER A 369 10.19 24.12 -16.60
N TYR A 370 9.19 23.28 -16.88
CA TYR A 370 9.27 22.22 -17.88
C TYR A 370 8.60 22.58 -19.22
N ALA A 371 7.95 23.74 -19.31
CA ALA A 371 7.12 24.11 -20.46
C ALA A 371 7.90 24.13 -21.79
N ASP A 372 9.17 24.53 -21.75
CA ASP A 372 10.02 24.69 -22.93
C ASP A 372 11.03 23.54 -23.10
N VAL A 373 10.91 22.45 -22.32
CA VAL A 373 11.83 21.32 -22.42
C VAL A 373 11.39 20.44 -23.60
N PRO A 374 12.23 20.27 -24.64
CA PRO A 374 11.85 19.49 -25.81
C PRO A 374 11.74 18.00 -25.46
N ILE A 375 10.80 17.32 -26.10
CA ILE A 375 10.73 15.87 -26.09
C ILE A 375 11.91 15.33 -26.91
N THR A 376 12.64 14.39 -26.30
CA THR A 376 13.77 13.70 -26.92
C THR A 376 13.64 12.20 -26.64
N PRO A 377 14.22 11.32 -27.48
CA PRO A 377 14.19 9.88 -27.24
C PRO A 377 14.73 9.50 -25.86
N GLU A 378 15.90 10.01 -25.49
CA GLU A 378 16.53 9.75 -24.19
C GLU A 378 15.76 10.41 -23.04
N GLY A 379 15.15 11.59 -23.29
CA GLY A 379 14.27 12.26 -22.33
C GLY A 379 13.05 11.43 -21.98
N LEU A 380 12.44 10.75 -22.95
CA LEU A 380 11.32 9.83 -22.71
C LEU A 380 11.76 8.61 -21.90
N ASP A 381 12.90 8.02 -22.26
CA ASP A 381 13.47 6.87 -21.55
C ASP A 381 13.74 7.22 -20.07
N HIS A 382 14.31 8.40 -19.82
CA HIS A 382 14.56 8.88 -18.46
C HIS A 382 13.25 9.23 -17.75
N ALA A 383 12.32 9.96 -18.36
CA ALA A 383 11.08 10.40 -17.72
C ALA A 383 10.26 9.22 -17.19
N ALA A 384 10.17 8.14 -17.98
CA ALA A 384 9.43 6.94 -17.58
C ALA A 384 10.01 6.29 -16.32
N LEU A 385 11.34 6.08 -16.27
CA LEU A 385 12.00 5.43 -15.14
C LEU A 385 12.23 6.35 -13.93
N HIS A 386 12.29 7.67 -14.13
CA HIS A 386 12.40 8.65 -13.05
C HIS A 386 11.19 8.60 -12.12
N ALA A 387 10.01 8.34 -12.66
CA ALA A 387 8.76 8.30 -11.91
C ALA A 387 8.58 7.02 -11.05
N CYS A 388 9.55 6.10 -11.09
CA CYS A 388 9.51 4.79 -10.46
C CYS A 388 10.46 4.68 -9.27
N VAL A 389 10.16 3.73 -8.38
CA VAL A 389 11.01 3.42 -7.22
C VAL A 389 12.30 2.75 -7.67
N GLY A 390 13.45 3.22 -7.17
CA GLY A 390 14.75 2.58 -7.38
C GLY A 390 15.34 1.88 -6.17
N ALA A 391 14.82 2.14 -4.97
CA ALA A 391 15.21 1.45 -3.73
C ALA A 391 14.12 1.60 -2.64
N ALA A 392 14.00 0.67 -1.70
CA ALA A 392 14.61 -0.67 -1.74
C ALA A 392 13.89 -1.60 -2.75
N PHE A 393 14.41 -2.80 -3.01
CA PHE A 393 13.73 -3.82 -3.82
C PHE A 393 13.34 -5.05 -2.98
N LEU A 394 12.30 -4.88 -2.15
CA LEU A 394 11.73 -5.93 -1.30
C LEU A 394 10.21 -6.10 -1.44
N PRO A 395 9.66 -6.42 -2.64
CA PRO A 395 10.33 -6.62 -3.92
C PRO A 395 10.56 -5.33 -4.71
N GLY A 396 9.96 -4.21 -4.30
CA GLY A 396 9.83 -2.98 -5.08
C GLY A 396 8.38 -2.80 -5.54
N ILE A 397 8.12 -1.87 -6.46
CA ILE A 397 6.75 -1.58 -6.95
C ILE A 397 6.59 -1.95 -8.44
N GLU A 398 7.52 -1.50 -9.28
CA GLU A 398 7.37 -1.65 -10.74
C GLU A 398 7.95 -2.94 -11.33
N GLY A 399 9.27 -3.11 -11.25
CA GLY A 399 9.98 -4.31 -11.74
C GLY A 399 11.09 -4.80 -10.82
N GLY A 400 11.42 -4.04 -9.77
CA GLY A 400 12.29 -4.46 -8.68
C GLY A 400 13.63 -5.05 -9.13
N ARG A 401 14.00 -6.17 -8.48
CA ARG A 401 15.28 -6.87 -8.68
C ARG A 401 15.51 -7.33 -10.13
N PHE A 402 14.48 -7.58 -10.93
CA PHE A 402 14.59 -8.04 -12.31
C PHE A 402 15.53 -7.15 -13.16
N LEU A 403 15.48 -5.84 -12.91
CA LEU A 403 16.21 -4.83 -13.69
C LEU A 403 17.69 -4.76 -13.34
N ILE A 404 18.12 -5.39 -12.24
CA ILE A 404 19.51 -5.38 -11.76
C ILE A 404 20.07 -6.80 -11.52
N GLU A 405 19.40 -7.84 -12.03
CA GLU A 405 19.92 -9.20 -11.97
C GLU A 405 21.18 -9.33 -12.82
N LYS A 406 22.18 -10.01 -12.26
CA LYS A 406 23.41 -10.40 -12.95
C LYS A 406 23.37 -11.87 -13.33
N ASP A 407 24.01 -12.21 -14.44
CA ASP A 407 24.28 -13.60 -14.79
C ASP A 407 25.45 -14.16 -13.96
N GLU A 408 25.80 -15.42 -14.19
CA GLU A 408 26.92 -16.10 -13.53
C GLU A 408 28.29 -15.45 -13.78
N HIS A 409 28.40 -14.61 -14.81
CA HIS A 409 29.61 -13.85 -15.15
C HIS A 409 29.59 -12.42 -14.60
N GLY A 410 28.56 -12.05 -13.85
CA GLY A 410 28.41 -10.71 -13.27
C GLY A 410 27.93 -9.64 -14.25
N LYS A 411 27.48 -10.02 -15.45
CA LYS A 411 26.94 -9.09 -16.46
C LYS A 411 25.43 -8.85 -16.28
N PRO A 412 24.88 -7.69 -16.69
CA PRO A 412 23.45 -7.46 -16.79
C PRO A 412 22.68 -8.57 -17.51
N LYS A 413 22.01 -9.43 -16.74
CA LYS A 413 21.39 -10.67 -17.24
C LYS A 413 20.29 -10.42 -18.26
N ASN A 414 19.44 -9.45 -17.99
CA ASN A 414 18.18 -9.26 -18.72
C ASN A 414 18.27 -8.19 -19.81
N TRP A 415 19.45 -7.62 -20.06
CA TRP A 415 19.64 -6.47 -20.94
C TRP A 415 20.44 -6.82 -22.20
N ARG A 416 20.07 -6.19 -23.31
CA ARG A 416 20.79 -6.29 -24.58
C ARG A 416 21.92 -5.27 -24.63
N GLU A 417 23.10 -5.70 -25.08
CA GLU A 417 24.24 -4.79 -25.33
C GLU A 417 24.01 -3.96 -26.63
N PRO A 418 24.38 -2.65 -26.65
CA PRO A 418 24.85 -1.84 -25.53
C PRO A 418 23.70 -1.46 -24.56
N TYR A 419 23.93 -1.64 -23.27
CA TYR A 419 22.89 -1.52 -22.23
C TYR A 419 22.24 -0.13 -22.14
N GLN A 420 22.98 0.92 -22.52
CA GLN A 420 22.49 2.30 -22.49
C GLN A 420 21.29 2.54 -23.43
N ALA A 421 21.07 1.65 -24.40
CA ALA A 421 19.87 1.68 -25.23
C ALA A 421 18.62 1.17 -24.51
N LEU A 422 18.73 0.66 -23.27
CA LEU A 422 17.61 0.22 -22.42
C LEU A 422 16.71 -0.82 -23.11
N ARG A 423 17.30 -1.75 -23.85
CA ARG A 423 16.58 -2.86 -24.50
C ARG A 423 16.77 -4.14 -23.73
N PHE A 424 15.69 -4.89 -23.54
CA PHE A 424 15.78 -6.23 -22.96
C PHE A 424 16.40 -7.22 -23.93
N ALA A 425 17.07 -8.23 -23.37
CA ALA A 425 17.65 -9.34 -24.11
C ALA A 425 16.55 -10.23 -24.72
N GLU A 426 16.88 -11.00 -25.77
CA GLU A 426 15.91 -11.77 -26.55
C GLU A 426 15.19 -12.87 -25.75
N HIS A 427 15.81 -13.36 -24.66
CA HIS A 427 15.18 -14.37 -23.80
C HIS A 427 14.07 -13.80 -22.92
N VAL A 428 14.03 -12.48 -22.69
CA VAL A 428 12.99 -11.84 -21.89
C VAL A 428 11.66 -11.87 -22.65
N LYS A 429 10.63 -12.43 -22.03
CA LYS A 429 9.28 -12.60 -22.58
C LYS A 429 8.27 -11.76 -21.80
N ALA A 430 7.10 -11.53 -22.40
CA ALA A 430 6.00 -10.83 -21.74
C ALA A 430 5.70 -11.43 -20.36
N GLY A 431 5.53 -10.58 -19.36
CA GLY A 431 5.24 -10.95 -17.97
C GLY A 431 6.48 -11.25 -17.11
N ASP A 432 7.69 -11.31 -17.68
CA ASP A 432 8.91 -11.64 -16.93
C ASP A 432 9.33 -10.52 -15.97
N VAL A 433 9.10 -9.25 -16.33
CA VAL A 433 9.55 -8.10 -15.53
C VAL A 433 8.78 -8.01 -14.21
N THR A 434 7.47 -8.28 -14.26
CA THR A 434 6.57 -8.19 -13.09
C THR A 434 6.39 -9.52 -12.36
N ALA A 435 6.92 -10.63 -12.88
CA ALA A 435 6.70 -11.99 -12.37
C ALA A 435 7.00 -12.16 -10.87
N LYS A 436 8.14 -11.61 -10.41
CA LYS A 436 8.60 -11.75 -9.01
C LYS A 436 8.03 -10.69 -8.07
N MET A 437 7.19 -9.78 -8.57
CA MET A 437 6.53 -8.80 -7.70
C MET A 437 5.47 -9.48 -6.83
N ALA A 438 4.99 -8.76 -5.82
CA ALA A 438 3.98 -9.26 -4.90
C ALA A 438 2.69 -9.71 -5.61
N LEU A 439 2.09 -10.79 -5.14
CA LEU A 439 0.87 -11.36 -5.66
C LEU A 439 -0.14 -11.59 -4.54
N PRO A 440 -1.28 -10.88 -4.51
CA PRO A 440 -1.59 -9.71 -5.33
C PRO A 440 -0.82 -8.47 -4.83
N TRP A 441 -0.62 -7.47 -5.70
CA TRP A 441 0.14 -6.25 -5.36
C TRP A 441 -0.46 -5.44 -4.20
N GLN A 442 -1.77 -5.55 -3.96
CA GLN A 442 -2.47 -4.86 -2.88
C GLN A 442 -2.01 -5.34 -1.50
N ALA A 443 -1.61 -6.62 -1.38
CA ALA A 443 -1.09 -7.16 -0.13
C ALA A 443 0.23 -6.47 0.27
N ASP A 444 1.09 -6.20 -0.70
CA ASP A 444 2.33 -5.44 -0.52
C ASP A 444 2.06 -3.97 -0.19
N PHE A 445 1.11 -3.32 -0.89
CA PHE A 445 0.66 -1.97 -0.53
C PHE A 445 0.20 -1.86 0.92
N TRP A 446 -0.46 -2.90 1.43
CA TRP A 446 -0.80 -2.97 2.85
C TRP A 446 0.43 -3.24 3.72
N ALA A 447 1.29 -4.19 3.37
CA ALA A 447 2.48 -4.55 4.16
C ALA A 447 3.51 -3.41 4.27
N CYS A 448 3.62 -2.54 3.26
CA CYS A 448 4.56 -1.43 3.14
C CYS A 448 4.36 -0.24 4.12
N GLY A 449 3.59 -0.45 5.19
CA GLY A 449 3.19 0.50 6.24
C GLY A 449 4.24 1.51 6.67
N GLU A 450 5.45 1.02 6.91
CA GLU A 450 6.31 1.66 7.91
C GLU A 450 7.41 2.55 7.35
N SER A 451 7.86 2.40 6.09
CA SER A 451 8.79 3.35 5.39
C SER A 451 9.32 2.86 4.03
N TRP A 452 8.84 1.76 3.45
CA TRP A 452 9.50 1.18 2.26
C TRP A 452 9.46 2.11 1.03
N TRP A 453 8.25 2.49 0.60
CA TRP A 453 8.05 3.34 -0.58
C TRP A 453 6.90 4.33 -0.38
N PRO A 454 7.11 5.37 0.46
CA PRO A 454 6.04 6.28 0.83
C PRO A 454 5.49 7.09 -0.36
N VAL A 455 6.19 7.14 -1.51
CA VAL A 455 5.71 7.88 -2.70
C VAL A 455 4.57 7.15 -3.43
N PRO A 456 4.75 5.91 -3.93
CA PRO A 456 3.65 5.19 -4.58
C PRO A 456 2.53 4.82 -3.59
N ARG A 457 2.86 4.58 -2.31
CA ARG A 457 1.91 4.32 -1.23
C ARG A 457 2.26 5.18 -0.02
N PRO A 458 1.58 6.33 0.21
CA PRO A 458 1.84 7.18 1.37
C PRO A 458 1.71 6.45 2.70
N ASN A 459 2.55 6.81 3.67
CA ASN A 459 2.43 6.34 5.04
C ASN A 459 1.42 7.23 5.78
N GLN A 460 1.69 8.53 5.78
CA GLN A 460 0.79 9.56 6.29
C GLN A 460 0.64 10.67 5.28
N ALA A 461 -0.52 11.30 5.26
CA ALA A 461 -0.78 12.49 4.46
C ALA A 461 -1.64 13.48 5.25
N VAL A 462 -1.64 14.75 4.85
CA VAL A 462 -2.51 15.78 5.42
C VAL A 462 -3.76 15.92 4.56
N PRO A 463 -4.96 15.57 5.04
CA PRO A 463 -6.20 15.79 4.30
C PRO A 463 -6.41 17.26 3.95
N LYS A 464 -6.90 17.54 2.74
CA LYS A 464 -7.25 18.89 2.29
C LYS A 464 -8.17 19.59 3.29
N GLY A 465 -7.83 20.82 3.64
CA GLY A 465 -8.57 21.62 4.62
C GLY A 465 -8.22 21.32 6.09
N THR A 466 -7.23 20.46 6.34
CA THR A 466 -6.72 20.19 7.69
C THR A 466 -5.22 20.49 7.78
N ASN A 467 -4.63 20.36 8.97
CA ASN A 467 -3.21 20.59 9.24
C ASN A 467 -2.52 19.41 9.95
N ALA A 468 -3.24 18.31 10.16
CA ALA A 468 -2.76 17.15 10.89
C ALA A 468 -2.53 15.99 9.93
N TYR A 469 -1.38 15.33 10.06
CA TYR A 469 -1.14 14.06 9.40
C TYR A 469 -2.16 13.01 9.87
N LYS A 470 -2.60 12.20 8.94
CA LYS A 470 -3.34 10.96 9.19
C LYS A 470 -2.68 9.83 8.44
N ASP A 471 -2.74 8.62 8.98
CA ASP A 471 -2.36 7.42 8.23
C ASP A 471 -3.15 7.36 6.92
N TRP A 472 -2.45 7.14 5.83
CA TRP A 472 -3.05 7.20 4.50
C TRP A 472 -3.99 6.02 4.25
N ASP A 473 -3.62 4.84 4.74
CA ASP A 473 -4.42 3.61 4.69
C ASP A 473 -5.36 3.45 5.90
N ARG A 474 -5.61 4.51 6.66
CA ARG A 474 -6.60 4.50 7.75
C ARG A 474 -7.92 3.88 7.30
N ASN A 475 -8.47 3.01 8.15
CA ASN A 475 -9.71 2.25 7.93
C ASN A 475 -9.62 1.13 6.89
N VAL A 476 -8.41 0.81 6.44
CA VAL A 476 -8.09 -0.51 5.93
C VAL A 476 -7.56 -1.31 7.12
N GLY A 477 -8.07 -2.51 7.34
CA GLY A 477 -7.74 -3.35 8.51
C GLY A 477 -6.93 -4.59 8.16
N SER A 478 -6.81 -4.94 6.87
CA SER A 478 -6.05 -6.10 6.42
C SER A 478 -5.62 -5.99 4.96
N SER A 479 -4.67 -6.83 4.54
CA SER A 479 -4.26 -7.00 3.15
C SER A 479 -5.43 -7.45 2.27
N GLY A 480 -6.28 -8.35 2.76
CA GLY A 480 -7.51 -8.75 2.10
C GLY A 480 -8.49 -7.59 1.89
N GLN A 481 -8.65 -6.68 2.87
CA GLN A 481 -9.48 -5.50 2.67
C GLN A 481 -8.87 -4.54 1.63
N MET A 482 -7.54 -4.36 1.63
CA MET A 482 -6.85 -3.52 0.65
C MET A 482 -7.16 -3.93 -0.80
N VAL A 483 -7.29 -5.23 -1.08
CA VAL A 483 -7.71 -5.76 -2.40
C VAL A 483 -9.01 -5.11 -2.90
N HIS A 484 -9.94 -4.79 -2.01
CA HIS A 484 -11.25 -4.27 -2.38
C HIS A 484 -11.38 -2.75 -2.27
N VAL A 485 -10.58 -2.10 -1.41
CA VAL A 485 -10.78 -0.67 -1.06
C VAL A 485 -9.66 0.26 -1.51
N TRP A 486 -8.56 -0.24 -2.09
CA TRP A 486 -7.43 0.59 -2.54
C TRP A 486 -7.87 1.80 -3.40
N ARG A 487 -8.84 1.60 -4.30
CA ARG A 487 -9.41 2.63 -5.19
C ARG A 487 -10.08 3.80 -4.43
N GLN A 488 -10.47 3.58 -3.19
CA GLN A 488 -11.17 4.55 -2.35
C GLN A 488 -10.21 5.43 -1.53
N LEU A 489 -8.92 5.10 -1.49
CA LEU A 489 -7.89 5.87 -0.78
C LEU A 489 -7.60 7.19 -1.51
N GLY A 490 -7.16 8.21 -0.77
CA GLY A 490 -6.91 9.54 -1.34
C GLY A 490 -5.61 9.62 -2.14
N VAL A 491 -5.53 10.58 -3.05
CA VAL A 491 -4.31 10.91 -3.81
C VAL A 491 -3.67 12.15 -3.19
N VAL A 492 -2.35 12.16 -3.05
CA VAL A 492 -1.57 13.26 -2.45
C VAL A 492 -0.95 14.11 -3.55
N ILE A 493 -1.47 15.33 -3.71
CA ILE A 493 -1.12 16.25 -4.81
C ILE A 493 -0.97 17.68 -4.31
N ARG A 494 -0.35 18.55 -5.10
CA ARG A 494 -0.17 19.95 -4.70
C ARG A 494 -1.44 20.77 -4.96
N ASP A 495 -1.80 21.59 -3.99
CA ASP A 495 -2.81 22.64 -4.19
C ASP A 495 -2.23 23.88 -4.88
N ALA A 496 -3.05 24.91 -5.08
CA ALA A 496 -2.64 26.16 -5.72
C ALA A 496 -1.53 26.92 -4.97
N SER A 497 -1.32 26.62 -3.68
CA SER A 497 -0.22 27.19 -2.88
C SER A 497 1.09 26.41 -3.01
N GLY A 498 1.07 25.25 -3.68
CA GLY A 498 2.19 24.31 -3.75
C GLY A 498 2.27 23.36 -2.56
N THR A 499 1.27 23.37 -1.67
CA THR A 499 1.22 22.47 -0.49
C THR A 499 0.64 21.13 -0.90
N PHE A 500 1.29 20.04 -0.50
CA PHE A 500 0.75 18.69 -0.73
C PHE A 500 -0.39 18.39 0.23
N VAL A 501 -1.51 17.91 -0.32
CA VAL A 501 -2.71 17.53 0.44
C VAL A 501 -3.30 16.24 -0.11
N GLU A 502 -3.88 15.42 0.76
CA GLU A 502 -4.70 14.27 0.37
C GLU A 502 -6.08 14.74 -0.08
N VAL A 503 -6.49 14.32 -1.28
CA VAL A 503 -7.79 14.61 -1.90
C VAL A 503 -8.45 13.35 -2.44
N ALA A 504 -9.73 13.45 -2.82
CA ALA A 504 -10.48 12.40 -3.50
C ALA A 504 -10.57 11.05 -2.73
N ARG A 505 -10.42 11.06 -1.41
CA ARG A 505 -10.71 9.90 -0.57
C ARG A 505 -12.23 9.69 -0.51
N SER A 506 -12.68 8.48 -0.82
CA SER A 506 -14.07 8.04 -0.67
C SER A 506 -14.25 6.94 0.37
N LEU A 507 -13.14 6.33 0.84
CA LEU A 507 -13.19 5.36 1.93
C LEU A 507 -13.64 6.10 3.18
N ALA A 508 -14.83 5.76 3.66
CA ALA A 508 -15.43 6.41 4.81
C ALA A 508 -14.44 6.36 5.99
N GLU A 509 -14.18 7.52 6.59
CA GLU A 509 -13.73 7.50 7.97
C GLU A 509 -14.89 6.93 8.78
N PRO A 510 -14.66 5.92 9.64
CA PRO A 510 -15.71 5.47 10.52
C PRO A 510 -16.16 6.71 11.27
N GLY A 511 -17.39 7.14 11.01
CA GLY A 511 -17.96 8.27 11.71
C GLY A 511 -17.78 7.98 13.19
N ARG A 512 -17.08 8.88 13.89
CA ARG A 512 -16.71 8.83 15.32
C ARG A 512 -17.26 7.56 15.94
N VAL A 513 -16.52 6.44 15.82
CA VAL A 513 -17.08 5.08 15.93
C VAL A 513 -18.09 5.13 17.06
N GLN A 514 -19.38 5.01 16.73
CA GLN A 514 -20.34 4.57 17.71
C GLN A 514 -19.84 3.17 17.95
N LEU A 515 -18.96 3.02 18.95
CA LEU A 515 -18.34 1.76 19.34
C LEU A 515 -19.55 0.91 19.66
N THR A 516 -20.00 0.16 18.66
CA THR A 516 -21.22 -0.61 18.76
C THR A 516 -20.89 -1.58 19.85
N SER A 517 -21.50 -1.35 21.01
CA SER A 517 -21.48 -2.30 22.09
C SER A 517 -21.94 -3.61 21.49
N VAL A 518 -21.04 -4.55 21.30
CA VAL A 518 -21.42 -5.92 21.00
C VAL A 518 -21.71 -6.58 22.36
N ALA A 519 -22.68 -6.02 23.08
CA ALA A 519 -23.43 -6.77 24.06
C ALA A 519 -24.57 -7.39 23.25
N PHE A 520 -24.40 -8.63 22.81
CA PHE A 520 -25.57 -9.38 22.36
C PHE A 520 -26.44 -9.65 23.58
N PRO A 521 -27.77 -9.56 23.46
CA PRO A 521 -28.67 -9.78 24.59
C PRO A 521 -28.33 -11.12 25.24
N ALA A 522 -28.25 -11.15 26.57
CA ALA A 522 -28.21 -12.40 27.32
C ALA A 522 -29.48 -13.18 26.97
N THR A 523 -29.38 -14.08 25.99
CA THR A 523 -30.48 -14.96 25.62
C THR A 523 -30.57 -16.08 26.63
N ALA A 524 -31.80 -16.57 26.86
CA ALA A 524 -32.09 -17.58 27.85
C ALA A 524 -31.15 -18.80 27.72
N ALA A 525 -30.73 -19.34 28.88
CA ALA A 525 -29.89 -20.50 29.02
C ALA A 525 -30.32 -21.66 28.08
N ILE A 526 -29.35 -22.23 27.37
CA ILE A 526 -29.52 -23.52 26.67
C ILE A 526 -28.97 -24.61 27.58
N ALA A 527 -29.69 -25.72 27.71
CA ALA A 527 -29.31 -26.83 28.58
C ALA A 527 -28.00 -27.48 28.14
N GLY A 528 -26.95 -27.30 28.95
CA GLY A 528 -25.75 -28.14 29.03
C GLY A 528 -25.64 -28.74 30.44
N PRO A 529 -24.68 -29.65 30.71
CA PRO A 529 -24.60 -30.38 31.98
C PRO A 529 -24.40 -29.46 33.21
N ASP A 530 -23.92 -28.23 33.00
CA ASP A 530 -24.11 -27.07 33.88
C ASP A 530 -24.61 -25.89 33.04
N PRO A 531 -25.47 -25.00 33.55
CA PRO A 531 -25.89 -23.83 32.79
C PRO A 531 -24.70 -22.88 32.56
N LEU A 532 -24.23 -22.87 31.31
CA LEU A 532 -23.47 -21.80 30.65
C LEU A 532 -23.97 -20.43 31.16
N TRP A 533 -23.07 -19.51 31.54
CA TRP A 533 -23.32 -18.33 32.40
C TRP A 533 -24.81 -18.07 32.61
N SER A 534 -25.39 -18.73 33.62
CA SER A 534 -26.84 -18.83 33.81
C SER A 534 -27.55 -17.49 33.84
N ASP A 535 -26.79 -16.44 34.18
CA ASP A 535 -27.14 -15.03 34.08
C ASP A 535 -25.86 -14.17 33.98
N VAL A 536 -26.06 -12.87 33.78
CA VAL A 536 -25.01 -11.83 33.77
C VAL A 536 -24.24 -11.77 35.09
N GLY A 537 -24.81 -12.23 36.21
CA GLY A 537 -24.18 -12.22 37.52
C GLY A 537 -23.05 -13.22 37.66
N ARG A 538 -23.19 -14.42 37.09
CA ARG A 538 -22.09 -15.40 37.04
C ARG A 538 -20.95 -14.93 36.14
N LEU A 539 -21.27 -14.27 35.01
CA LEU A 539 -20.26 -13.62 34.15
C LEU A 539 -19.56 -12.47 34.89
N ALA A 540 -20.31 -11.61 35.58
CA ALA A 540 -19.75 -10.51 36.36
C ALA A 540 -18.84 -11.00 37.50
N ALA A 541 -19.21 -12.10 38.17
CA ALA A 541 -18.39 -12.72 39.20
C ALA A 541 -17.10 -13.35 38.62
N ASP A 542 -17.21 -14.05 37.48
CA ASP A 542 -16.06 -14.67 36.81
C ASP A 542 -15.08 -13.62 36.23
N LEU A 543 -15.57 -12.41 35.90
CA LEU A 543 -14.80 -11.34 35.25
C LEU A 543 -14.56 -10.11 36.14
N ALA A 544 -14.83 -10.18 37.45
CA ALA A 544 -14.88 -9.03 38.35
C ALA A 544 -13.59 -8.17 38.39
N ASP A 545 -12.45 -8.81 38.13
CA ASP A 545 -11.11 -8.21 38.17
C ASP A 545 -10.46 -8.03 36.78
N ALA A 546 -11.16 -8.39 35.70
CA ALA A 546 -10.62 -8.38 34.35
C ALA A 546 -11.20 -7.24 33.50
N ALA A 547 -10.36 -6.68 32.61
CA ALA A 547 -10.82 -5.71 31.62
C ALA A 547 -11.45 -6.44 30.43
N VAL A 548 -12.75 -6.31 30.23
CA VAL A 548 -13.47 -7.01 29.17
C VAL A 548 -13.33 -6.27 27.84
N LEU A 549 -12.91 -7.02 26.81
CA LEU A 549 -12.74 -6.55 25.43
C LEU A 549 -13.99 -6.80 24.58
N SER A 550 -14.56 -8.00 24.71
CA SER A 550 -15.75 -8.46 23.99
C SER A 550 -16.35 -9.64 24.74
N PHE A 551 -17.66 -9.80 24.75
CA PHE A 551 -18.31 -10.98 25.29
C PHE A 551 -19.68 -11.21 24.63
N GLY A 552 -20.21 -12.43 24.73
CA GLY A 552 -21.55 -12.72 24.27
C GLY A 552 -21.81 -14.22 24.07
N GLN A 553 -22.92 -14.52 23.40
CA GLN A 553 -23.31 -15.86 23.00
C GLN A 553 -23.62 -15.87 21.51
N ALA A 554 -23.29 -16.95 20.83
CA ALA A 554 -23.69 -17.16 19.46
C ALA A 554 -23.84 -18.64 19.11
N THR A 555 -24.48 -18.88 17.98
CA THR A 555 -24.70 -20.21 17.40
C THR A 555 -24.04 -20.22 16.03
N THR A 556 -23.12 -21.16 15.80
CA THR A 556 -22.40 -21.28 14.52
C THR A 556 -23.32 -21.74 13.40
N GLU A 557 -23.02 -21.32 12.18
CA GLU A 557 -23.56 -21.96 10.97
C GLU A 557 -22.50 -22.92 10.43
N PRO A 558 -22.85 -24.15 9.98
CA PRO A 558 -21.88 -25.13 9.49
C PRO A 558 -20.94 -24.55 8.41
N GLY A 559 -19.64 -24.57 8.66
CA GLY A 559 -18.62 -24.11 7.72
C GLY A 559 -18.45 -22.59 7.60
N ARG A 560 -19.27 -21.78 8.28
CA ARG A 560 -19.14 -20.32 8.29
C ARG A 560 -18.35 -19.88 9.52
N THR A 561 -17.39 -18.98 9.31
CA THR A 561 -16.63 -18.37 10.40
C THR A 561 -17.41 -17.21 11.00
N GLN A 562 -17.52 -17.21 12.33
CA GLN A 562 -18.04 -16.09 13.09
C GLN A 562 -16.89 -15.33 13.78
N SER A 563 -16.81 -14.03 13.56
CA SER A 563 -15.70 -13.20 14.04
C SER A 563 -16.14 -12.20 15.13
N TRP A 564 -15.37 -12.11 16.20
CA TRP A 564 -15.57 -11.19 17.32
C TRP A 564 -14.44 -10.17 17.37
N PRO A 565 -14.70 -8.87 17.14
CA PRO A 565 -13.66 -7.85 17.15
C PRO A 565 -13.13 -7.55 18.56
N LEU A 566 -11.84 -7.31 18.68
CA LEU A 566 -11.14 -7.04 19.93
C LEU A 566 -10.18 -5.85 19.76
N TRP A 567 -10.40 -4.77 20.49
CA TRP A 567 -9.51 -3.60 20.40
C TRP A 567 -8.38 -3.70 21.41
N LEU A 568 -7.21 -4.15 20.96
CA LEU A 568 -5.96 -4.14 21.73
C LEU A 568 -5.11 -2.93 21.36
N THR A 569 -4.25 -2.54 22.28
CA THR A 569 -3.40 -1.36 22.22
C THR A 569 -2.02 -1.68 22.78
N GLU A 570 -1.09 -0.73 22.70
CA GLU A 570 0.27 -0.83 23.26
C GLU A 570 0.31 -0.86 24.79
N ILE A 571 -0.81 -0.57 25.45
CA ILE A 571 -0.92 -0.52 26.90
C ILE A 571 -1.52 -1.80 27.51
N ASP A 572 -1.84 -2.79 26.68
CA ASP A 572 -2.30 -4.12 27.11
C ASP A 572 -1.13 -5.11 27.25
N ARG A 573 -1.21 -5.97 28.27
CA ARG A 573 -0.13 -6.89 28.68
C ARG A 573 -0.47 -8.36 28.50
N GLU A 574 -1.74 -8.71 28.41
CA GLU A 574 -2.18 -10.06 28.14
C GLU A 574 -3.57 -10.02 27.52
N ILE A 575 -3.89 -10.96 26.64
CA ILE A 575 -5.25 -11.27 26.23
C ILE A 575 -5.61 -12.69 26.67
N ALA A 576 -6.80 -12.86 27.23
CA ALA A 576 -7.41 -14.15 27.54
C ALA A 576 -8.74 -14.27 26.81
N VAL A 577 -8.90 -15.27 25.96
CA VAL A 577 -10.15 -15.59 25.26
C VAL A 577 -10.69 -16.89 25.84
N GLU A 578 -11.87 -16.80 26.42
CA GLU A 578 -12.58 -17.92 26.99
C GLU A 578 -13.81 -18.26 26.13
N ILE A 579 -13.94 -19.53 25.77
CA ILE A 579 -15.07 -20.11 25.06
C ILE A 579 -15.70 -21.18 25.94
N ARG A 580 -17.02 -21.12 26.14
CA ARG A 580 -17.79 -22.17 26.81
C ARG A 580 -18.81 -22.77 25.86
N SER A 581 -18.85 -24.10 25.75
CA SER A 581 -19.85 -24.81 24.94
C SER A 581 -20.04 -26.24 25.45
N ALA A 582 -21.23 -26.79 25.21
CA ALA A 582 -21.49 -28.21 25.44
C ALA A 582 -20.71 -29.11 24.44
N ASP A 583 -20.42 -28.60 23.23
CA ASP A 583 -19.79 -29.34 22.13
C ASP A 583 -18.48 -28.69 21.69
N LEU A 584 -17.60 -28.35 22.64
CA LEU A 584 -16.32 -27.68 22.35
C LEU A 584 -15.44 -28.42 21.31
N ASP A 585 -15.53 -29.74 21.21
CA ASP A 585 -14.72 -30.53 20.25
C ASP A 585 -15.04 -30.20 18.78
N ARG A 586 -16.19 -29.60 18.54
CA ARG A 586 -16.64 -29.20 17.20
C ARG A 586 -16.29 -27.77 16.86
N LEU A 587 -15.77 -27.00 17.81
CA LEU A 587 -15.41 -25.60 17.63
C LEU A 587 -13.92 -25.47 17.32
N GLU A 588 -13.63 -24.91 16.15
CA GLU A 588 -12.33 -24.33 15.85
C GLU A 588 -12.33 -22.87 16.31
N VAL A 589 -11.40 -22.53 17.21
CA VAL A 589 -11.25 -21.18 17.76
C VAL A 589 -9.86 -20.66 17.41
N ARG A 590 -9.83 -19.50 16.75
CA ARG A 590 -8.61 -18.84 16.30
C ARG A 590 -8.60 -17.38 16.73
N LEU A 591 -7.45 -16.88 17.15
CA LEU A 591 -7.21 -15.50 17.51
C LEU A 591 -6.38 -14.84 16.39
N GLY A 592 -7.03 -14.00 15.58
CA GLY A 592 -6.42 -13.27 14.48
C GLY A 592 -5.79 -11.96 14.95
N PRO A 593 -4.45 -11.82 14.94
CA PRO A 593 -3.79 -10.53 15.11
C PRO A 593 -4.04 -9.62 13.88
N PRO A 594 -3.83 -8.29 13.99
CA PRO A 594 -3.93 -7.36 12.86
C PRO A 594 -2.83 -7.58 11.82
N LEU A 595 -1.70 -8.16 12.24
CA LEU A 595 -0.57 -8.55 11.41
C LEU A 595 -0.09 -9.94 11.84
N GLY A 596 0.06 -10.85 10.89
CA GLY A 596 0.51 -12.23 11.09
C GLY A 596 -0.61 -13.29 11.07
N PRO A 597 -0.25 -14.59 11.10
CA PRO A 597 -1.20 -15.70 11.10
C PRO A 597 -2.14 -15.69 12.30
N SER A 598 -3.35 -16.23 12.09
CA SER A 598 -4.27 -16.56 13.18
C SER A 598 -3.69 -17.64 14.08
N LEU A 599 -3.90 -17.47 15.38
CA LEU A 599 -3.30 -18.28 16.44
C LEU A 599 -4.36 -19.17 17.06
N GLY A 600 -4.10 -20.46 17.20
CA GLY A 600 -5.00 -21.43 17.79
C GLY A 600 -4.37 -22.22 18.93
N PRO A 601 -5.11 -23.18 19.50
CA PRO A 601 -4.59 -24.11 20.48
C PRO A 601 -3.32 -24.82 20.00
N GLY A 602 -2.24 -24.71 20.78
CA GLY A 602 -0.95 -25.36 20.49
C GLY A 602 0.01 -24.55 19.60
N ASP A 603 -0.40 -23.40 19.07
CA ASP A 603 0.51 -22.48 18.38
C ASP A 603 1.50 -21.85 19.36
N PHE A 604 2.69 -21.49 18.88
CA PHE A 604 3.76 -20.90 19.70
C PHE A 604 3.24 -19.66 20.47
N GLY A 605 3.56 -19.56 21.76
CA GLY A 605 3.15 -18.43 22.61
C GLY A 605 1.65 -18.34 22.93
N VAL A 606 0.83 -19.30 22.49
CA VAL A 606 -0.56 -19.46 22.93
C VAL A 606 -0.61 -20.47 24.06
N ILE A 607 -0.90 -20.00 25.27
CA ILE A 607 -1.16 -20.86 26.41
C ILE A 607 -2.63 -21.31 26.29
N THR A 608 -2.88 -22.61 26.21
CA THR A 608 -4.25 -23.14 26.10
C THR A 608 -4.59 -24.00 27.31
N SER A 609 -5.76 -23.75 27.91
CA SER A 609 -6.35 -24.63 28.93
C SER A 609 -7.72 -25.13 28.45
N ARG A 610 -8.06 -26.38 28.78
CA ARG A 610 -9.33 -26.98 28.35
C ARG A 610 -9.88 -27.93 29.42
N GLU A 611 -10.98 -27.54 30.05
CA GLU A 611 -11.58 -28.26 31.17
C GLU A 611 -13.11 -28.10 31.16
N TYR A 612 -13.88 -29.16 31.42
CA TYR A 612 -15.33 -29.13 31.69
C TYR A 612 -16.17 -28.21 30.77
N GLY A 613 -16.03 -28.32 29.44
CA GLY A 613 -16.80 -27.50 28.50
C GLY A 613 -16.32 -26.04 28.38
N ARG A 614 -15.13 -25.73 28.90
CA ARG A 614 -14.41 -24.45 28.76
C ARG A 614 -13.10 -24.64 27.99
N LEU A 615 -12.83 -23.73 27.06
CA LEU A 615 -11.56 -23.55 26.36
C LEU A 615 -11.06 -22.14 26.65
N GLU A 616 -9.82 -22.01 27.08
CA GLU A 616 -9.17 -20.72 27.29
C GLU A 616 -7.91 -20.63 26.41
N LEU A 617 -7.76 -19.52 25.69
CA LEU A 617 -6.54 -19.16 24.98
C LEU A 617 -5.97 -17.89 25.61
N ARG A 618 -4.73 -17.96 26.09
CA ARG A 618 -4.00 -16.82 26.67
C ARG A 618 -2.77 -16.49 25.88
N ILE A 619 -2.54 -15.20 25.68
CA ILE A 619 -1.36 -14.67 24.98
C ILE A 619 -0.82 -13.48 25.76
N GLU A 620 0.46 -13.55 26.13
CA GLU A 620 1.19 -12.42 26.71
C GLU A 620 1.48 -11.36 25.64
N LEU A 621 1.28 -10.09 25.98
CA LEU A 621 1.49 -8.94 25.12
C LEU A 621 2.72 -8.13 25.60
N PRO A 622 3.61 -7.68 24.68
CA PRO A 622 3.51 -7.82 23.23
C PRO A 622 3.70 -9.24 22.71
N TYR A 623 2.79 -9.66 21.84
CA TYR A 623 2.99 -10.85 21.02
C TYR A 623 3.48 -10.42 19.64
N HIS A 624 4.77 -10.64 19.38
CA HIS A 624 5.45 -10.23 18.16
C HIS A 624 5.34 -11.32 17.10
N VAL A 625 4.30 -11.23 16.26
CA VAL A 625 4.21 -12.08 15.06
C VAL A 625 5.10 -11.54 13.94
N GLU A 626 5.25 -10.21 13.88
CA GLU A 626 6.21 -9.47 13.06
C GLU A 626 6.64 -8.18 13.80
N ALA A 627 7.78 -7.58 13.39
CA ALA A 627 8.20 -6.28 13.89
C ALA A 627 7.18 -5.19 13.50
N GLY A 628 6.92 -4.22 14.38
CA GLY A 628 6.08 -3.06 14.03
C GLY A 628 4.58 -3.13 14.38
N ARG A 629 4.13 -4.21 15.05
CA ARG A 629 2.71 -4.39 15.45
C ARG A 629 2.02 -3.16 16.07
N TYR A 630 2.70 -2.38 16.90
CA TYR A 630 2.13 -1.21 17.54
C TYR A 630 2.18 0.07 16.68
N ALA A 631 2.63 0.00 15.43
CA ALA A 631 2.56 1.12 14.51
C ALA A 631 1.21 1.21 13.76
N ARG A 632 0.25 0.30 14.04
CA ARG A 632 -1.07 0.25 13.40
C ARG A 632 -2.18 -0.06 14.40
N GLN A 633 -3.40 0.36 14.07
CA GLN A 633 -4.60 0.16 14.90
C GLN A 633 -4.80 -1.32 15.28
N GLY A 634 -4.89 -1.61 16.58
CA GLY A 634 -4.86 -2.97 17.14
C GLY A 634 -6.21 -3.70 17.16
N LEU A 635 -6.92 -3.74 16.03
CA LEU A 635 -8.11 -4.59 15.89
C LEU A 635 -7.70 -6.06 15.72
N TRP A 636 -7.84 -6.84 16.79
CA TRP A 636 -7.76 -8.29 16.83
C TRP A 636 -9.14 -8.89 16.55
N ARG A 637 -9.19 -10.19 16.23
CA ARG A 637 -10.47 -10.91 16.13
C ARG A 637 -10.39 -12.30 16.74
N VAL A 638 -11.46 -12.74 17.39
CA VAL A 638 -11.67 -14.17 17.68
C VAL A 638 -12.56 -14.74 16.59
N ASP A 639 -12.03 -15.66 15.81
CA ASP A 639 -12.76 -16.41 14.81
C ASP A 639 -13.19 -17.75 15.41
N VAL A 640 -14.48 -18.05 15.37
CA VAL A 640 -15.07 -19.31 15.82
C VAL A 640 -15.79 -19.95 14.66
N ARG A 641 -15.46 -21.21 14.36
CA ARG A 641 -16.05 -22.00 13.29
C ARG A 641 -16.43 -23.38 13.81
N ALA A 642 -17.47 -23.97 13.25
CA ALA A 642 -17.81 -25.37 13.50
C ALA A 642 -18.25 -26.06 12.21
N ASP A 643 -18.21 -27.38 12.21
CA ASP A 643 -18.73 -28.25 11.16
C ASP A 643 -20.26 -28.48 11.27
N ALA A 644 -20.88 -27.99 12.34
CA ALA A 644 -22.33 -27.95 12.49
C ALA A 644 -22.79 -26.71 13.29
N GLU A 645 -24.08 -26.67 13.57
CA GLU A 645 -24.68 -25.72 14.49
C GLU A 645 -24.26 -26.04 15.94
N VAL A 646 -23.48 -25.15 16.53
CA VAL A 646 -22.97 -25.26 17.91
C VAL A 646 -23.18 -23.92 18.58
N THR A 647 -23.84 -23.93 19.74
CA THR A 647 -23.96 -22.72 20.56
C THR A 647 -22.80 -22.62 21.53
N TYR A 648 -22.19 -21.44 21.59
CA TYR A 648 -21.08 -21.14 22.48
C TYR A 648 -21.22 -19.75 23.11
N GLN A 649 -20.60 -19.57 24.26
CA GLN A 649 -20.39 -18.29 24.89
C GLN A 649 -18.92 -17.89 24.74
N LEU A 650 -18.66 -16.59 24.62
CA LEU A 650 -17.33 -16.02 24.50
C LEU A 650 -17.15 -14.91 25.52
N ALA A 651 -16.00 -14.87 26.18
CA ALA A 651 -15.51 -13.69 26.87
C ALA A 651 -14.03 -13.50 26.53
N ALA A 652 -13.69 -12.32 26.01
CA ALA A 652 -12.32 -11.90 25.79
C ALA A 652 -11.98 -10.81 26.80
N THR A 653 -10.90 -11.01 27.54
CA THR A 653 -10.42 -10.09 28.57
C THR A 653 -8.96 -9.76 28.39
N THR A 654 -8.51 -8.72 29.08
CA THR A 654 -7.12 -8.28 29.05
C THR A 654 -6.65 -7.81 30.42
N THR A 655 -5.34 -7.85 30.63
CA THR A 655 -4.69 -7.01 31.64
C THR A 655 -4.14 -5.77 30.93
N SER A 656 -4.43 -4.59 31.45
CA SER A 656 -4.10 -3.32 30.81
C SER A 656 -3.51 -2.34 31.82
N LEU A 657 -2.68 -1.39 31.35
CA LEU A 657 -2.32 -0.21 32.14
C LEU A 657 -3.53 0.72 32.38
N ILE A 658 -4.62 0.51 31.64
CA ILE A 658 -5.91 1.11 31.95
C ILE A 658 -6.49 0.41 33.18
N THR A 659 -6.45 1.07 34.33
CA THR A 659 -7.08 0.60 35.56
C THR A 659 -8.54 1.05 35.64
N PHE A 660 -9.45 0.09 35.81
CA PHE A 660 -10.86 0.39 36.03
C PHE A 660 -11.11 1.03 37.41
N PRO A 661 -12.19 1.82 37.54
CA PRO A 661 -12.45 2.66 38.70
C PRO A 661 -12.56 1.89 40.01
N ALA A 662 -12.19 2.56 41.11
CA ALA A 662 -12.89 2.36 42.38
C ALA A 662 -14.29 2.95 42.25
N VAL A 663 -15.32 2.14 42.45
CA VAL A 663 -16.71 2.60 42.45
C VAL A 663 -17.12 2.89 43.88
N MET A 664 -17.65 4.09 44.14
CA MET A 664 -18.13 4.51 45.47
C MET A 664 -19.64 4.76 45.42
N THR A 665 -20.37 4.30 46.44
CA THR A 665 -21.80 4.60 46.61
C THR A 665 -22.00 5.87 47.44
N ALA A 666 -22.95 6.73 47.05
CA ALA A 666 -23.40 7.81 47.91
C ALA A 666 -24.49 7.29 48.86
N THR A 667 -24.24 7.36 50.15
CA THR A 667 -25.00 6.66 51.20
C THR A 667 -26.41 7.21 51.48
N GLN A 668 -26.87 8.27 50.79
CA GLN A 668 -28.13 8.95 51.12
C GLN A 668 -29.21 8.98 50.02
N ASP A 669 -28.87 8.84 48.74
CA ASP A 669 -29.82 8.95 47.62
C ASP A 669 -29.77 7.80 46.60
N GLY A 670 -28.89 6.81 46.81
CA GLY A 670 -28.70 5.69 45.87
C GLY A 670 -27.97 6.06 44.59
N SER A 671 -27.29 7.21 44.57
CA SER A 671 -26.43 7.59 43.45
C SER A 671 -25.07 6.88 43.49
N ILE A 672 -24.58 6.46 42.33
CA ILE A 672 -23.26 5.82 42.17
C ILE A 672 -22.31 6.84 41.58
N SER A 673 -21.13 6.98 42.21
CA SER A 673 -20.00 7.73 41.68
C SER A 673 -18.90 6.77 41.24
N ALA A 674 -18.59 6.76 39.95
CA ALA A 674 -17.47 6.00 39.40
C ALA A 674 -16.32 6.96 39.07
N LEU A 675 -15.10 6.65 39.55
CA LEU A 675 -13.88 7.41 39.25
C LEU A 675 -12.93 6.55 38.44
N VAL A 676 -12.85 6.75 37.12
CA VAL A 676 -11.88 6.03 36.27
C VAL A 676 -10.56 6.78 36.32
N ASP A 677 -9.48 6.09 36.72
CA ASP A 677 -8.13 6.66 36.83
C ASP A 677 -7.26 6.18 35.66
N PHE A 678 -6.74 7.13 34.88
CA PHE A 678 -5.88 6.87 33.73
C PHE A 678 -4.39 7.13 34.01
N THR A 679 -3.99 7.35 35.26
CA THR A 679 -2.60 7.72 35.62
C THR A 679 -1.55 6.67 35.25
N GLY A 680 -1.96 5.42 34.98
CA GLY A 680 -1.08 4.36 34.45
C GLY A 680 -0.66 4.56 32.99
N ALA A 681 -1.40 5.34 32.18
CA ALA A 681 -1.06 5.69 30.81
C ALA A 681 -1.84 6.94 30.31
N PRO A 682 -1.18 7.99 29.80
CA PRO A 682 -1.88 9.18 29.31
C PRO A 682 -2.74 8.84 28.08
N ILE A 683 -4.07 8.83 28.23
CA ILE A 683 -5.02 8.63 27.13
C ILE A 683 -5.60 9.97 26.67
N SER A 684 -6.05 10.02 25.41
CA SER A 684 -6.77 11.18 24.87
C SER A 684 -8.22 10.84 24.55
N ASN A 685 -9.10 11.84 24.60
CA ASN A 685 -10.54 11.71 24.29
C ASN A 685 -11.28 10.65 25.11
N GLY A 686 -10.85 10.41 26.35
CA GLY A 686 -11.47 9.43 27.24
C GLY A 686 -12.94 9.75 27.51
N ALA A 687 -13.81 8.75 27.36
CA ALA A 687 -15.22 8.81 27.73
C ALA A 687 -15.59 7.57 28.53
N ALA A 688 -16.51 7.71 29.48
CA ALA A 688 -17.02 6.58 30.23
C ALA A 688 -18.54 6.65 30.36
N VAL A 689 -19.17 5.48 30.37
CA VAL A 689 -20.62 5.30 30.42
C VAL A 689 -20.92 4.23 31.47
N VAL A 690 -21.93 4.48 32.30
CA VAL A 690 -22.46 3.46 33.23
C VAL A 690 -23.83 3.04 32.74
N GLN A 691 -24.01 1.74 32.59
CA GLN A 691 -25.26 1.15 32.15
C GLN A 691 -25.77 0.15 33.20
N PRO A 692 -26.91 0.44 33.86
CA PRO A 692 -27.59 -0.53 34.70
C PRO A 692 -28.12 -1.70 33.87
N MET A 693 -27.87 -2.93 34.32
CA MET A 693 -28.28 -4.15 33.62
C MET A 693 -29.22 -5.01 34.48
N ALA A 694 -30.27 -5.53 33.86
CA ALA A 694 -31.15 -6.55 34.43
C ALA A 694 -31.15 -7.80 33.51
N PRO A 695 -31.37 -9.02 34.04
CA PRO A 695 -31.31 -10.28 33.29
C PRO A 695 -32.14 -10.36 31.99
N ARG A 696 -33.10 -9.46 31.77
CA ARG A 696 -34.00 -9.45 30.60
C ARG A 696 -34.25 -8.06 30.00
N ARG A 697 -33.56 -7.01 30.46
CA ARG A 697 -33.77 -5.63 30.00
C ARG A 697 -32.53 -4.79 30.23
N GLU A 698 -32.04 -4.14 29.18
CA GLU A 698 -31.05 -3.07 29.29
C GLU A 698 -31.76 -1.75 29.56
N LEU A 699 -31.30 -1.01 30.57
CA LEU A 699 -31.75 0.36 30.84
C LEU A 699 -30.87 1.35 30.07
N GLU A 700 -31.38 2.58 29.87
CA GLU A 700 -30.71 3.61 29.09
C GLU A 700 -29.33 3.96 29.70
N ALA A 701 -28.31 4.00 28.86
CA ALA A 701 -26.93 4.21 29.29
C ALA A 701 -26.70 5.68 29.69
N VAL A 702 -26.02 5.91 30.83
CA VAL A 702 -25.80 7.26 31.36
C VAL A 702 -24.34 7.67 31.16
N ALA A 703 -24.12 8.73 30.38
CA ALA A 703 -22.78 9.26 30.12
C ALA A 703 -22.19 9.96 31.35
N LEU A 704 -20.95 9.62 31.71
CA LEU A 704 -20.20 10.28 32.78
C LEU A 704 -19.54 11.57 32.25
N ARG A 705 -19.36 12.59 33.11
CA ARG A 705 -18.80 13.88 32.71
C ARG A 705 -17.31 13.94 33.02
N SER A 706 -16.54 14.59 32.14
CA SER A 706 -15.12 14.87 32.35
C SER A 706 -14.95 16.12 33.23
N GLU A 707 -14.04 16.10 34.19
CA GLU A 707 -13.58 17.33 34.86
C GLU A 707 -12.46 17.99 34.04
N THR A 708 -12.66 19.26 33.69
CA THR A 708 -11.73 20.28 33.13
C THR A 708 -10.44 19.84 32.37
N ALA A 709 -10.33 20.33 31.11
CA ALA A 709 -9.14 20.48 30.24
C ALA A 709 -8.63 19.26 29.39
N PRO A 710 -7.89 19.48 28.28
CA PRO A 710 -7.90 18.64 27.07
C PRO A 710 -7.15 17.28 27.15
N MET A 711 -6.61 16.93 28.31
CA MET A 711 -6.16 15.58 28.66
C MET A 711 -6.76 15.25 30.02
N SER A 712 -7.93 14.61 30.03
CA SER A 712 -8.64 14.29 31.26
C SER A 712 -8.13 12.97 31.83
N ASP A 713 -7.31 13.03 32.87
CA ASP A 713 -6.78 11.85 33.57
C ASP A 713 -7.81 11.17 34.48
N ARG A 714 -9.01 11.76 34.60
CA ARG A 714 -10.11 11.33 35.48
C ARG A 714 -11.49 11.59 34.87
N VAL A 715 -12.42 10.66 35.04
CA VAL A 715 -13.84 10.81 34.69
C VAL A 715 -14.70 10.53 35.92
N VAL A 716 -15.63 11.43 36.24
CA VAL A 716 -16.52 11.36 37.41
C VAL A 716 -17.97 11.64 36.99
N GLY A 717 -18.92 10.85 37.46
CA GLY A 717 -20.34 11.16 37.29
C GLY A 717 -21.19 10.52 38.37
N GLN A 718 -22.32 11.17 38.68
CA GLN A 718 -23.34 10.66 39.59
C GLN A 718 -24.51 10.09 38.78
N VAL A 719 -24.90 8.84 39.07
CA VAL A 719 -26.03 8.17 38.42
C VAL A 719 -26.99 7.65 39.47
N ALA A 720 -28.26 8.03 39.40
CA ALA A 720 -29.32 7.43 40.23
C ALA A 720 -29.63 6.02 39.70
N VAL A 721 -29.13 4.98 40.38
CA VAL A 721 -29.37 3.60 39.96
C VAL A 721 -30.57 3.05 40.72
N GLN A 722 -31.73 3.08 40.09
CA GLN A 722 -32.91 2.39 40.63
C GLN A 722 -32.69 0.87 40.54
N GLN A 723 -32.45 0.21 41.69
CA GLN A 723 -32.52 -1.23 41.95
C GLN A 723 -32.15 -2.19 40.79
N ALA A 724 -31.09 -1.89 40.02
CA ALA A 724 -30.57 -2.83 39.04
C ALA A 724 -29.61 -3.80 39.73
N PRO A 725 -29.67 -5.12 39.47
CA PRO A 725 -28.78 -6.10 40.11
C PRO A 725 -27.33 -6.04 39.60
N TYR A 726 -27.09 -5.40 38.44
CA TYR A 726 -25.78 -5.33 37.79
C TYR A 726 -25.49 -3.96 37.19
N LEU A 727 -24.21 -3.64 37.05
CA LEU A 727 -23.69 -2.46 36.36
C LEU A 727 -22.65 -2.86 35.35
N ARG A 728 -22.71 -2.22 34.18
CA ARG A 728 -21.66 -2.21 33.19
C ARG A 728 -21.03 -0.83 33.16
N VAL A 729 -19.72 -0.79 33.39
CA VAL A 729 -18.91 0.42 33.21
C VAL A 729 -18.13 0.24 31.92
N GLN A 730 -18.42 1.06 30.92
CA GLN A 730 -17.68 1.10 29.67
C GLN A 730 -16.78 2.32 29.66
N VAL A 731 -15.55 2.14 29.22
CA VAL A 731 -14.55 3.18 29.02
C VAL A 731 -14.06 3.10 27.58
N THR A 732 -14.03 4.25 26.91
CA THR A 732 -13.52 4.39 25.54
C THR A 732 -12.49 5.50 25.51
N GLY A 733 -11.55 5.43 24.57
CA GLY A 733 -10.52 6.45 24.44
C GLY A 733 -9.51 6.12 23.37
N THR A 734 -8.43 6.90 23.35
CA THR A 734 -7.31 6.73 22.44
C THR A 734 -6.01 6.60 23.23
N SER A 735 -5.25 5.54 22.97
CA SER A 735 -3.98 5.26 23.64
C SER A 735 -2.88 6.28 23.29
N PRO A 736 -1.74 6.32 24.02
CA PRO A 736 -0.59 7.18 23.70
C PRO A 736 -0.12 7.11 22.24
N MET A 737 -0.21 5.94 21.59
CA MET A 737 0.16 5.74 20.19
C MET A 737 -0.98 6.04 19.19
N GLY A 738 -2.13 6.54 19.65
CA GLY A 738 -3.24 6.91 18.78
C GLY A 738 -4.22 5.79 18.48
N HIS A 739 -4.17 4.65 19.19
CA HIS A 739 -5.07 3.52 18.94
C HIS A 739 -6.39 3.66 19.70
N PRO A 740 -7.55 3.47 19.06
CA PRO A 740 -8.82 3.47 19.76
C PRO A 740 -8.95 2.21 20.64
N PHE A 741 -9.61 2.34 21.79
CA PHE A 741 -9.92 1.21 22.65
C PHE A 741 -11.33 1.29 23.25
N VAL A 742 -11.84 0.11 23.63
CA VAL A 742 -13.02 -0.07 24.47
C VAL A 742 -12.67 -1.04 25.57
N ARG A 743 -12.95 -0.67 26.82
CA ARG A 743 -12.75 -1.53 27.97
C ARG A 743 -14.05 -1.54 28.76
N GLU A 744 -14.51 -2.72 29.14
CA GLU A 744 -15.70 -2.89 29.96
C GLU A 744 -15.40 -3.60 31.27
N ARG A 745 -16.13 -3.24 32.33
CA ARG A 745 -16.17 -3.95 33.60
C ARG A 745 -17.62 -4.20 34.00
N LEU A 746 -17.91 -5.44 34.35
CA LEU A 746 -19.21 -5.85 34.88
C LEU A 746 -19.10 -5.99 36.39
N MET A 747 -20.10 -5.49 37.12
CA MET A 747 -20.14 -5.52 38.59
C MET A 747 -21.53 -5.85 39.06
N ARG A 748 -21.65 -6.56 40.20
CA ARG A 748 -22.93 -6.67 40.92
C ARG A 748 -23.10 -5.41 41.76
N THR A 749 -24.32 -4.90 41.82
CA THR A 749 -24.61 -3.73 42.68
C THR A 749 -24.46 -4.04 44.16
N ASP A 750 -24.67 -5.30 44.57
CA ASP A 750 -24.45 -5.78 45.94
C ASP A 750 -22.96 -5.81 46.36
N ASP A 751 -22.04 -5.82 45.39
CA ASP A 751 -20.58 -5.84 45.64
C ASP A 751 -19.99 -4.43 45.78
N LEU A 752 -20.83 -3.39 45.66
CA LEU A 752 -20.40 -2.00 45.81
C LEU A 752 -20.27 -1.63 47.29
N PRO A 753 -19.24 -0.82 47.65
CA PRO A 753 -18.94 -0.47 49.04
C PRO A 753 -19.99 0.44 49.68
#